data_AF-C4Z487-F1
#
_entry.id   AF-C4Z487-F1
#
_cell.length_a   1.000
_cell.length_b   1.000
_cell.length_c   1.000
_cell.angle_alpha   90.00
_cell.angle_beta   90.00
_cell.angle_gamma   90.00
#
_symmetry.space_group_name_H-M   'P 1'
#
loop_
_entity.id
_entity.type
_entity.pdbx_description
1 polymer ?
#
loop_
_entity_poly.entity_id
_entity_poly.type
_entity_poly.pdbx_seq_one_letter_code
_entity_poly.pdbx_strand_id
1 'polypeptide(L)'
;MKSVYKCSVKRIAALAVMVCMLVLAGLAFTSVVNTKAESVIAQGHVNYDVTNLRIRKSPVTGEIITTVDGGFKFDIYEEVNTDSGTVWYSIGFSYDGSYTRGYVTSSYTTIDKRIDYKPDADFEEYLNSQGFPDSYKDSLRQLHAQYPNWVFVADHNGKDWSDVVDNQNVIGRSLIHGSAVSSWKSVADGCYDWESGEYTGLDGSWVQASSALVEYALDPRNFLNATNIFMFENLAFDGSVQDADGLESMTDGTFMDNSSHDLSYNGRSYTYITGLLYAGQESGVSPYHLTSRILQEQGYDGHGSSISGTQSGYSGYYNYYNIGASPSGGYTAVQNGLRYASKSDSSLLRPWNTRMKSIIGGAIFIGKSYINKGQDTLYYEKFDMTGRGHQYMTNILAPRSESVKSAQGYSDSNKESISFVFKIPVYENMPENVCAIPTGDGSPNNRLKNLYVDGWSLTPTFSLYTTEYSFIVDYETSSVNIGGSALDSSANVSGLGKYELSVGSNDIKITVTAANGDTQDYTITVVRQDKAPDPTPDPEPDKPDNSVSYPGFSTNLSVDESTKYISGISVSSSVSDVLDKIKNQEGAYSKVLNKNGNEKDGTVGTGDILITYNSSGNEVSRYEIIIYGDANGDGDIDLFDFALIKRALLGISEPSGIYWKAADCNKDGELDLFDFAVVKRYILGIGNISQ
;
A
#
# COMPACT_ATOMS: atom_id res chain seq x y z
N MET A 1 20.50 -29.95 60.78
CA MET A 1 19.76 -28.66 60.79
C MET A 1 20.67 -27.41 60.73
N LYS A 2 21.80 -27.42 59.99
CA LYS A 2 22.59 -26.20 59.70
C LYS A 2 22.89 -25.98 58.19
N SER A 3 22.44 -26.89 57.32
CA SER A 3 22.63 -26.78 55.86
C SER A 3 21.40 -26.22 55.12
N VAL A 4 20.19 -26.48 55.63
CA VAL A 4 18.93 -26.01 54.99
C VAL A 4 18.67 -24.51 55.23
N TYR A 5 19.23 -23.90 56.29
CA TYR A 5 19.09 -22.46 56.56
C TYR A 5 19.95 -21.57 55.66
N LYS A 6 21.09 -22.06 55.14
CA LYS A 6 21.96 -21.26 54.25
C LYS A 6 21.41 -21.10 52.84
N CYS A 7 20.54 -22.02 52.38
CA CYS A 7 19.94 -21.96 51.05
C CYS A 7 18.72 -21.01 51.02
N SER A 8 17.90 -21.02 52.07
CA SER A 8 16.73 -20.13 52.18
C SER A 8 17.11 -18.67 52.43
N VAL A 9 18.17 -18.40 53.20
CA VAL A 9 18.68 -17.01 53.41
C VAL A 9 19.27 -16.43 52.12
N LYS A 10 19.92 -17.25 51.28
CA LYS A 10 20.42 -16.80 49.96
C LYS A 10 19.29 -16.50 48.96
N ARG A 11 18.19 -17.27 48.99
CA ARG A 11 17.00 -17.00 48.15
C ARG A 11 16.23 -15.76 48.60
N ILE A 12 16.08 -15.54 49.90
CA ILE A 12 15.42 -14.35 50.45
C ILE A 12 16.29 -13.10 50.22
N ALA A 13 17.61 -13.20 50.38
CA ALA A 13 18.52 -12.10 50.06
C ALA A 13 18.54 -11.78 48.56
N ALA A 14 18.50 -12.80 47.68
CA ALA A 14 18.42 -12.58 46.23
C ALA A 14 17.10 -11.95 45.80
N LEU A 15 15.96 -12.36 46.38
CA LEU A 15 14.66 -11.73 46.14
C LEU A 15 14.59 -10.30 46.70
N ALA A 16 15.16 -10.04 47.87
CA ALA A 16 15.23 -8.69 48.43
C ALA A 16 16.14 -7.76 47.62
N VAL A 17 17.26 -8.27 47.09
CA VAL A 17 18.15 -7.51 46.20
C VAL A 17 17.50 -7.28 44.83
N MET A 18 16.73 -8.24 44.31
CA MET A 18 16.01 -8.08 43.04
C MET A 18 14.83 -7.11 43.17
N VAL A 19 14.11 -7.12 44.30
CA VAL A 19 13.06 -6.13 44.61
C VAL A 19 13.68 -4.75 44.90
N CYS A 20 14.81 -4.66 45.61
CA CYS A 20 15.54 -3.40 45.76
C CYS A 20 16.12 -2.89 44.43
N MET A 21 16.55 -3.75 43.51
CA MET A 21 17.01 -3.34 42.17
C MET A 21 15.84 -2.96 41.26
N LEU A 22 14.66 -3.56 41.40
CA LEU A 22 13.44 -3.14 40.70
C LEU A 22 12.89 -1.83 41.26
N VAL A 23 12.98 -1.61 42.58
CA VAL A 23 12.61 -0.35 43.23
C VAL A 23 13.66 0.73 42.99
N LEU A 24 14.96 0.41 42.89
CA LEU A 24 16.02 1.36 42.52
C LEU A 24 16.05 1.63 41.02
N ALA A 25 15.69 0.68 40.15
CA ALA A 25 15.45 0.94 38.73
C ALA A 25 14.17 1.76 38.53
N GLY A 26 13.15 1.52 39.36
CA GLY A 26 11.93 2.34 39.43
C GLY A 26 12.15 3.73 40.02
N LEU A 27 13.11 3.92 40.92
CA LEU A 27 13.43 5.22 41.54
C LEU A 27 14.55 5.98 40.81
N ALA A 28 15.41 5.30 40.03
CA ALA A 28 16.36 5.93 39.10
C ALA A 28 15.68 6.35 37.78
N PHE A 29 14.48 5.84 37.48
CA PHE A 29 13.60 6.38 36.44
C PHE A 29 12.65 7.49 36.92
N THR A 30 12.80 7.97 38.16
CA THR A 30 12.04 9.12 38.67
C THR A 30 12.92 10.26 39.18
N SER A 31 14.16 10.38 38.69
CA SER A 31 14.70 11.74 38.49
C SER A 31 14.03 12.30 37.24
N VAL A 32 12.75 12.63 37.41
CA VAL A 32 12.05 13.60 36.57
C VAL A 32 12.92 14.85 36.63
N VAL A 33 13.79 15.00 35.63
CA VAL A 33 14.02 16.33 35.09
C VAL A 33 12.62 16.82 34.84
N ASN A 34 12.20 17.81 35.61
CA ASN A 34 10.94 18.50 35.42
C ASN A 34 11.09 19.36 34.16
N THR A 35 11.42 18.73 33.01
CA THR A 35 11.01 19.22 31.72
C THR A 35 9.50 19.09 31.75
N LYS A 36 8.81 20.22 31.92
CA LYS A 36 7.39 20.31 31.56
C LYS A 36 7.21 19.48 30.29
N ALA A 37 6.33 18.49 30.31
CA ALA A 37 5.79 17.97 29.08
C ALA A 37 5.33 19.21 28.30
N GLU A 38 5.95 19.52 27.16
CA GLU A 38 5.44 20.58 26.31
C GLU A 38 4.08 20.11 25.83
N SER A 39 3.03 20.60 26.48
CA SER A 39 1.66 20.30 26.08
C SER A 39 1.38 21.07 24.80
N VAL A 40 0.90 20.36 23.77
CA VAL A 40 0.32 20.98 22.57
C VAL A 40 -0.78 21.97 23.01
N ILE A 41 -0.56 23.27 22.75
CA ILE A 41 -1.47 24.35 23.15
C ILE A 41 -2.55 24.59 22.10
N ALA A 42 -2.30 24.24 20.84
CA ALA A 42 -3.27 24.30 19.76
C ALA A 42 -2.83 23.37 18.61
N GLN A 43 -3.69 23.15 17.63
CA GLN A 43 -3.27 22.67 16.32
C GLN A 43 -3.40 23.81 15.33
N GLY A 44 -2.74 23.69 14.19
CA GLY A 44 -2.92 24.62 13.10
C GLY A 44 -2.73 23.93 11.77
N HIS A 45 -3.12 24.64 10.73
CA HIS A 45 -2.85 24.25 9.37
C HIS A 45 -2.31 25.42 8.55
N VAL A 46 -1.60 25.08 7.48
CA VAL A 46 -1.22 26.05 6.44
C VAL A 46 -2.47 26.44 5.66
N ASN A 47 -2.69 27.73 5.41
CA ASN A 47 -3.86 28.19 4.67
C ASN A 47 -3.90 27.56 3.27
N TYR A 48 -5.09 27.16 2.81
CA TYR A 48 -5.26 26.30 1.63
C TYR A 48 -4.72 26.89 0.31
N ASP A 49 -4.61 28.20 0.21
CA ASP A 49 -4.09 28.94 -0.94
C ASP A 49 -2.56 29.13 -0.93
N VAL A 50 -1.91 28.78 0.18
CA VAL A 50 -0.46 28.93 0.36
C VAL A 50 0.27 27.72 -0.21
N THR A 51 1.35 27.98 -0.95
CA THR A 51 2.26 26.94 -1.46
C THR A 51 3.69 27.20 -1.02
N ASN A 52 4.49 26.14 -0.89
CA ASN A 52 5.91 26.18 -0.55
C ASN A 52 6.23 26.92 0.76
N LEU A 53 5.35 26.85 1.77
CA LEU A 53 5.57 27.48 3.07
C LEU A 53 6.71 26.76 3.80
N ARG A 54 7.70 27.51 4.27
CA ARG A 54 8.90 26.95 4.89
C ARG A 54 8.70 26.71 6.38
N ILE A 55 8.92 25.49 6.82
CA ILE A 55 9.13 25.15 8.24
C ILE A 55 10.63 25.22 8.54
N ARG A 56 11.01 25.87 9.64
CA ARG A 56 12.41 26.18 9.97
C ARG A 56 12.85 25.63 11.33
N LYS A 57 14.17 25.48 11.53
CA LYS A 57 14.76 25.12 12.83
C LYS A 57 14.66 26.22 13.89
N SER A 58 14.53 27.48 13.47
CA SER A 58 14.28 28.63 14.32
C SER A 58 13.51 29.73 13.55
N PRO A 59 12.79 30.63 14.24
CA PRO A 59 12.05 31.70 13.58
C PRO A 59 12.90 32.61 12.68
N VAL A 60 12.28 33.17 11.64
CA VAL A 60 12.85 34.18 10.73
C VAL A 60 14.02 33.69 9.87
N THR A 61 15.20 33.51 10.44
CA THR A 61 16.46 33.21 9.72
C THR A 61 16.93 31.76 9.87
N GLY A 62 16.21 30.92 10.61
CA GLY A 62 16.57 29.53 10.80
C GLY A 62 16.64 28.73 9.50
N GLU A 63 17.51 27.72 9.47
CA GLU A 63 17.60 26.76 8.37
C GLU A 63 16.23 26.15 8.08
N ILE A 64 15.93 25.95 6.79
CA ILE A 64 14.70 25.31 6.34
C ILE A 64 14.81 23.82 6.65
N ILE A 65 13.82 23.29 7.39
CA ILE A 65 13.67 21.85 7.60
C ILE A 65 12.99 21.25 6.37
N THR A 66 11.87 21.83 5.96
CA THR A 66 11.08 21.40 4.81
C THR A 66 10.15 22.52 4.31
N THR A 67 9.51 22.32 3.17
CA THR A 67 8.44 23.15 2.63
C THR A 67 7.13 22.36 2.59
N VAL A 68 6.03 23.03 2.91
CA VAL A 68 4.70 22.44 3.02
C VAL A 68 3.65 23.33 2.34
N ASP A 69 2.58 22.70 1.86
CA ASP A 69 1.50 23.38 1.13
C ASP A 69 0.22 23.50 1.98
N GLY A 70 -0.76 24.21 1.43
CA GLY A 70 -2.08 24.42 2.01
C GLY A 70 -2.75 23.16 2.54
N GLY A 71 -3.24 23.25 3.76
CA GLY A 71 -3.87 22.17 4.51
C GLY A 71 -2.89 21.28 5.29
N PHE A 72 -1.58 21.51 5.22
CA PHE A 72 -0.60 20.80 6.05
C PHE A 72 -0.85 21.11 7.53
N LYS A 73 -1.13 20.07 8.33
CA LYS A 73 -1.46 20.18 9.75
C LYS A 73 -0.22 20.03 10.63
N PHE A 74 -0.23 20.71 11.77
CA PHE A 74 0.82 20.64 12.78
C PHE A 74 0.26 20.93 14.17
N ASP A 75 0.90 20.38 15.18
CA ASP A 75 0.67 20.73 16.58
C ASP A 75 1.44 22.00 16.93
N ILE A 76 0.84 22.94 17.65
CA ILE A 76 1.46 24.17 18.15
C ILE A 76 1.76 24.00 19.63
N TYR A 77 2.98 24.32 20.04
CA TYR A 77 3.46 24.17 21.42
C TYR A 77 3.71 25.52 22.09
N GLU A 78 4.09 26.54 21.33
CA GLU A 78 4.28 27.91 21.84
C GLU A 78 4.11 28.95 20.72
N GLU A 79 3.65 30.13 21.11
CA GLU A 79 3.71 31.33 20.29
C GLU A 79 5.04 32.05 20.55
N VAL A 80 5.79 32.32 19.48
CA VAL A 80 7.09 32.97 19.53
C VAL A 80 7.01 34.35 18.87
N ASN A 81 7.08 35.37 19.71
CA ASN A 81 7.21 36.75 19.27
C ASN A 81 8.63 37.02 18.79
N THR A 82 8.77 37.61 17.60
CA THR A 82 10.08 37.93 17.02
C THR A 82 10.24 39.44 16.87
N ASP A 83 11.49 39.91 16.86
CA ASP A 83 11.82 41.34 16.69
C ASP A 83 11.33 41.91 15.35
N SER A 84 10.98 41.04 14.39
CA SER A 84 10.40 41.40 13.09
C SER A 84 8.92 41.81 13.14
N GLY A 85 8.26 41.68 14.30
CA GLY A 85 6.83 41.96 14.49
C GLY A 85 5.90 40.88 13.94
N THR A 86 6.43 39.83 13.29
CA THR A 86 5.65 38.66 12.86
C THR A 86 5.71 37.57 13.91
N VAL A 87 4.55 37.05 14.30
CA VAL A 87 4.41 35.93 15.23
C VAL A 87 4.80 34.62 14.52
N TRP A 88 5.54 33.76 15.20
CA TRP A 88 5.85 32.40 14.76
C TRP A 88 5.28 31.38 15.74
N TYR A 89 5.00 30.17 15.27
CA TYR A 89 4.60 29.06 16.12
C TYR A 89 5.73 28.04 16.20
N SER A 90 6.07 27.59 17.40
CA SER A 90 6.82 26.35 17.59
C SER A 90 5.86 25.20 17.37
N ILE A 91 6.22 24.30 16.48
CA ILE A 91 5.34 23.26 15.99
C ILE A 91 5.96 21.88 16.07
N GLY A 92 5.11 20.87 16.16
CA GLY A 92 5.43 19.46 15.93
C GLY A 92 4.60 18.91 14.78
N PHE A 93 5.23 18.12 13.92
CA PHE A 93 4.62 17.64 12.69
C PHE A 93 5.29 16.34 12.23
N SER A 94 4.54 15.49 11.53
CA SER A 94 5.09 14.29 10.90
C SER A 94 5.87 14.66 9.64
N TYR A 95 7.12 14.20 9.55
CA TYR A 95 8.01 14.43 8.42
C TYR A 95 8.96 13.24 8.26
N ASP A 96 9.06 12.70 7.04
CA ASP A 96 9.95 11.58 6.69
C ASP A 96 9.81 10.37 7.63
N GLY A 97 8.55 9.98 7.90
CA GLY A 97 8.23 8.86 8.80
C GLY A 97 8.49 9.12 10.30
N SER A 98 8.89 10.33 10.68
CA SER A 98 9.22 10.69 12.06
C SER A 98 8.51 11.95 12.54
N TYR A 99 8.20 12.05 13.83
CA TYR A 99 7.61 13.26 14.40
C TYR A 99 8.71 14.28 14.72
N THR A 100 8.69 15.42 14.04
CA THR A 100 9.75 16.44 14.02
C THR A 100 9.28 17.75 14.65
N ARG A 101 10.20 18.51 15.26
CA ARG A 101 9.95 19.87 15.79
C ARG A 101 10.53 20.95 14.88
N GLY A 102 9.83 22.07 14.77
CA GLY A 102 10.25 23.23 13.97
C GLY A 102 9.43 24.48 14.25
N TYR A 103 9.53 25.47 13.37
CA TYR A 103 8.82 26.74 13.47
C TYR A 103 8.18 27.13 12.14
N VAL A 104 6.95 27.64 12.21
CA VAL A 104 6.19 28.15 11.06
C VAL A 104 5.67 29.56 11.34
N THR A 105 5.53 30.38 10.31
CA THR A 105 5.04 31.76 10.46
C THR A 105 3.52 31.80 10.56
N SER A 106 2.99 32.61 11.48
CA SER A 106 1.55 32.84 11.64
C SER A 106 0.88 33.45 10.41
N SER A 107 1.63 34.20 9.58
CA SER A 107 1.07 34.96 8.45
C SER A 107 0.37 34.12 7.38
N TYR A 108 0.64 32.82 7.35
CA TYR A 108 0.18 31.89 6.32
C TYR A 108 -0.47 30.64 6.91
N THR A 109 -0.82 30.70 8.19
CA THR A 109 -1.36 29.57 8.93
C THR A 109 -2.57 29.99 9.74
N THR A 110 -3.51 29.08 9.88
CA THR A 110 -4.67 29.24 10.74
C THR A 110 -4.49 28.37 11.98
N ILE A 111 -4.66 28.97 13.16
CA ILE A 111 -4.80 28.21 14.40
C ILE A 111 -6.17 27.55 14.37
N ASP A 112 -6.19 26.22 14.40
CA ASP A 112 -7.39 25.46 14.68
C ASP A 112 -7.62 25.58 16.19
N LYS A 113 -8.67 26.32 16.56
CA LYS A 113 -8.99 26.64 17.95
C LYS A 113 -9.19 25.33 18.73
N ARG A 114 -8.14 24.85 19.39
CA ARG A 114 -8.26 23.73 20.32
C ARG A 114 -8.90 24.29 21.58
N ILE A 115 -10.15 23.90 21.79
CA ILE A 115 -10.84 24.22 23.03
C ILE A 115 -10.24 23.28 24.08
N ASP A 116 -9.88 23.83 25.24
CA ASP A 116 -9.58 23.03 26.44
C ASP A 116 -10.86 22.29 26.82
N TYR A 117 -11.07 21.16 26.15
CA TYR A 117 -12.32 20.42 26.19
C TYR A 117 -12.51 19.94 27.62
N LYS A 118 -13.54 20.48 28.27
CA LYS A 118 -13.99 19.95 29.53
C LYS A 118 -14.83 18.72 29.22
N PRO A 119 -14.47 17.54 29.75
CA PRO A 119 -15.24 16.32 29.53
C PRO A 119 -16.73 16.55 29.81
N ASP A 120 -17.54 16.39 28.77
CA ASP A 120 -18.99 16.37 28.85
C ASP A 120 -19.42 14.91 28.91
N ALA A 121 -19.89 14.48 30.08
CA ALA A 121 -20.24 13.09 30.32
C ALA A 121 -21.36 12.59 29.39
N ASP A 122 -22.32 13.48 29.07
CA ASP A 122 -23.44 13.15 28.19
C ASP A 122 -22.93 12.98 26.75
N PHE A 123 -22.00 13.83 26.31
CA PHE A 123 -21.38 13.70 24.99
C PHE A 123 -20.48 12.46 24.88
N GLU A 124 -19.74 12.10 25.93
CA GLU A 124 -18.94 10.86 25.95
C GLU A 124 -19.85 9.62 25.89
N GLU A 125 -20.93 9.59 26.66
CA GLU A 125 -21.93 8.52 26.60
C GLU A 125 -22.58 8.45 25.21
N TYR A 126 -22.88 9.60 24.61
CA TYR A 126 -23.37 9.70 23.24
C TYR A 126 -22.39 9.09 22.23
N LEU A 127 -21.12 9.51 22.22
CA LEU A 127 -20.10 8.97 21.30
C LEU A 127 -19.91 7.45 21.47
N ASN A 128 -19.97 6.95 22.71
CA ASN A 128 -19.92 5.52 23.01
C ASN A 128 -21.17 4.78 22.49
N SER A 129 -22.36 5.37 22.62
CA SER A 129 -23.61 4.80 22.12
C SER A 129 -23.66 4.75 20.58
N GLN A 130 -23.03 5.72 19.91
CA GLN A 130 -22.81 5.69 18.46
C GLN A 130 -21.75 4.65 18.06
N GLY A 131 -20.90 4.21 18.99
CA GLY A 131 -19.84 3.24 18.71
C GLY A 131 -18.67 3.85 17.93
N PHE A 132 -18.37 5.13 18.11
CA PHE A 132 -17.17 5.73 17.51
C PHE A 132 -15.88 5.13 18.11
N PRO A 133 -14.89 4.72 17.30
CA PRO A 133 -13.58 4.35 17.80
C PRO A 133 -12.87 5.52 18.49
N ASP A 134 -11.99 5.24 19.45
CA ASP A 134 -11.28 6.27 20.21
C ASP A 134 -10.48 7.24 19.33
N SER A 135 -9.96 6.76 18.18
CA SER A 135 -9.24 7.58 17.20
C SER A 135 -10.08 8.70 16.55
N TYR A 136 -11.41 8.68 16.69
CA TYR A 136 -12.30 9.73 16.19
C TYR A 136 -12.62 10.79 17.25
N LYS A 137 -12.62 10.37 18.53
CA LYS A 137 -13.28 11.13 19.60
C LYS A 137 -12.67 12.49 19.88
N ASP A 138 -11.35 12.63 19.78
CA ASP A 138 -10.68 13.93 20.03
C ASP A 138 -11.20 15.01 19.09
N SER A 139 -11.20 14.76 17.77
CA SER A 139 -11.71 15.72 16.79
C SER A 139 -13.20 16.02 16.96
N LEU A 140 -14.01 15.00 17.29
CA LEU A 140 -15.44 15.18 17.53
C LEU A 140 -15.71 16.04 18.78
N ARG A 141 -14.93 15.90 19.84
CA ARG A 141 -15.01 16.78 21.03
C ARG A 141 -14.71 18.22 20.69
N GLN A 142 -13.69 18.47 19.87
CA GLN A 142 -13.33 19.82 19.43
C GLN A 142 -14.49 20.46 18.64
N LEU A 143 -15.09 19.70 17.72
CA LEU A 143 -16.24 20.13 16.94
C LEU A 143 -17.46 20.38 17.83
N HIS A 144 -17.76 19.48 18.77
CA HIS A 144 -18.89 19.63 19.68
C HIS A 144 -18.74 20.84 20.60
N ALA A 145 -17.53 21.08 21.13
CA ALA A 145 -17.27 22.24 21.97
C ALA A 145 -17.41 23.56 21.20
N GLN A 146 -17.12 23.56 19.90
CA GLN A 146 -17.30 24.72 19.04
C GLN A 146 -18.75 24.89 18.56
N TYR A 147 -19.42 23.78 18.26
CA TYR A 147 -20.77 23.74 17.70
C TYR A 147 -21.64 22.69 18.43
N PRO A 148 -22.19 23.03 19.61
CA PRO A 148 -22.92 22.07 20.46
C PRO A 148 -24.17 21.49 19.82
N ASN A 149 -24.76 22.19 18.84
CA ASN A 149 -25.98 21.78 18.13
C ASN A 149 -25.71 20.74 17.02
N TRP A 150 -24.45 20.46 16.70
CA TRP A 150 -24.09 19.49 15.67
C TRP A 150 -24.23 18.06 16.17
N VAL A 151 -24.81 17.21 15.33
CA VAL A 151 -25.12 15.81 15.63
C VAL A 151 -24.19 14.91 14.81
N PHE A 152 -23.40 14.07 15.49
CA PHE A 152 -22.46 13.16 14.84
C PHE A 152 -22.99 11.74 14.87
N VAL A 153 -23.27 11.16 13.71
CA VAL A 153 -23.79 9.80 13.58
C VAL A 153 -22.70 8.89 13.04
N ALA A 154 -22.37 7.83 13.76
CA ALA A 154 -21.44 6.81 13.26
C ALA A 154 -22.18 5.87 12.30
N ASP A 155 -21.71 5.78 11.05
CA ASP A 155 -22.25 4.84 10.08
C ASP A 155 -21.35 3.59 9.98
N HIS A 156 -21.72 2.57 10.75
CA HIS A 156 -21.13 1.23 10.68
C HIS A 156 -21.71 0.47 9.48
N ASN A 157 -21.20 0.78 8.29
CA ASN A 157 -21.72 0.25 7.03
C ASN A 157 -21.27 -1.20 6.70
N GLY A 158 -20.58 -1.87 7.62
CA GLY A 158 -20.15 -3.27 7.52
C GLY A 158 -19.11 -3.55 6.44
N LYS A 159 -18.35 -2.53 6.02
CA LYS A 159 -17.30 -2.67 5.01
C LYS A 159 -15.93 -2.77 5.66
N ASP A 160 -15.17 -3.76 5.22
CA ASP A 160 -13.76 -3.91 5.56
C ASP A 160 -12.92 -2.82 4.88
N TRP A 161 -11.99 -2.23 5.64
CA TRP A 161 -11.11 -1.17 5.15
C TRP A 161 -10.31 -1.59 3.91
N SER A 162 -9.72 -2.79 3.90
CA SER A 162 -8.89 -3.26 2.80
C SER A 162 -9.70 -3.46 1.53
N ASP A 163 -10.90 -4.03 1.64
CA ASP A 163 -11.81 -4.19 0.51
C ASP A 163 -12.21 -2.83 -0.10
N VAL A 164 -12.45 -1.80 0.73
CA VAL A 164 -12.80 -0.47 0.23
C VAL A 164 -11.62 0.17 -0.49
N VAL A 165 -10.41 0.05 0.06
CA VAL A 165 -9.17 0.55 -0.56
C VAL A 165 -8.93 -0.13 -1.91
N ASP A 166 -8.98 -1.46 -1.97
CA ASP A 166 -8.80 -2.23 -3.20
C ASP A 166 -9.84 -1.86 -4.25
N ASN A 167 -11.10 -1.71 -3.82
CA ASN A 167 -12.16 -1.26 -4.69
C ASN A 167 -11.89 0.13 -5.27
N GLN A 168 -11.33 1.07 -4.52
CA GLN A 168 -11.01 2.40 -5.03
C GLN A 168 -9.72 2.44 -5.88
N ASN A 169 -8.84 1.45 -5.72
CA ASN A 169 -7.61 1.28 -6.52
C ASN A 169 -7.84 0.65 -7.90
N VAL A 170 -9.06 0.23 -8.25
CA VAL A 170 -9.41 -0.19 -9.61
C VAL A 170 -9.12 0.95 -10.59
N ILE A 171 -8.30 0.66 -11.62
CA ILE A 171 -7.85 1.65 -12.61
C ILE A 171 -9.04 2.38 -13.23
N GLY A 172 -8.99 3.71 -13.21
CA GLY A 172 -10.02 4.57 -13.78
C GLY A 172 -11.11 5.00 -12.79
N ARG A 173 -11.17 4.39 -11.59
CA ARG A 173 -12.21 4.70 -10.59
C ARG A 173 -11.87 5.92 -9.74
N SER A 174 -10.62 6.02 -9.30
CA SER A 174 -10.14 7.13 -8.47
C SER A 174 -9.01 7.86 -9.18
N LEU A 175 -9.33 9.06 -9.66
CA LEU A 175 -8.44 9.86 -10.48
C LEU A 175 -7.96 11.10 -9.72
N ILE A 176 -6.81 11.60 -10.13
CA ILE A 176 -6.26 12.89 -9.73
C ILE A 176 -5.70 13.62 -10.95
N HIS A 177 -5.53 14.93 -10.86
CA HIS A 177 -4.98 15.71 -11.96
C HIS A 177 -3.53 15.30 -12.23
N GLY A 178 -3.12 15.14 -13.50
CA GLY A 178 -1.75 14.72 -13.85
C GLY A 178 -0.65 15.69 -13.38
N SER A 179 -1.02 16.96 -13.16
CA SER A 179 -0.17 18.01 -12.58
C SER A 179 -0.04 17.95 -11.06
N ALA A 180 -0.70 17.01 -10.37
CA ALA A 180 -0.50 16.80 -8.95
C ALA A 180 0.91 16.27 -8.66
N VAL A 181 1.34 16.42 -7.40
CA VAL A 181 2.62 15.87 -6.89
C VAL A 181 2.71 14.37 -7.17
N SER A 182 3.91 13.87 -7.41
CA SER A 182 4.07 12.47 -7.87
C SER A 182 3.55 11.43 -6.90
N SER A 183 3.71 11.64 -5.59
CA SER A 183 3.21 10.69 -4.57
C SER A 183 1.68 10.55 -4.55
N TRP A 184 0.94 11.43 -5.22
CA TRP A 184 -0.51 11.34 -5.36
C TRP A 184 -0.95 10.47 -6.54
N LYS A 185 -0.01 10.11 -7.41
CA LYS A 185 -0.28 9.41 -8.67
C LYS A 185 0.26 7.99 -8.58
N SER A 186 -0.50 7.03 -9.12
CA SER A 186 -0.14 5.62 -9.05
C SER A 186 0.96 5.26 -10.04
N VAL A 187 1.87 4.38 -9.61
CA VAL A 187 2.86 3.70 -10.46
C VAL A 187 2.59 2.20 -10.62
N ALA A 188 1.38 1.75 -10.24
CA ALA A 188 0.94 0.38 -10.49
C ALA A 188 0.89 0.09 -12.00
N ASP A 189 0.89 -1.20 -12.35
CA ASP A 189 0.83 -1.65 -13.74
C ASP A 189 -0.30 -0.96 -14.51
N GLY A 190 0.04 -0.34 -15.64
CA GLY A 190 -0.89 0.44 -16.46
C GLY A 190 -1.11 1.90 -16.02
N CYS A 191 -0.46 2.36 -14.95
CA CYS A 191 -0.57 3.75 -14.48
C CYS A 191 0.67 4.60 -14.79
N TYR A 192 1.85 3.99 -14.92
CA TYR A 192 3.12 4.67 -15.16
C TYR A 192 4.02 3.84 -16.08
N ASP A 193 4.61 4.48 -17.08
CA ASP A 193 5.61 3.86 -17.95
C ASP A 193 7.01 4.21 -17.43
N TRP A 194 7.69 3.21 -16.90
CA TRP A 194 9.02 3.36 -16.32
C TRP A 194 10.09 3.75 -17.35
N GLU A 195 9.93 3.41 -18.64
CA GLU A 195 10.92 3.73 -19.67
C GLU A 195 10.81 5.18 -20.14
N SER A 196 9.59 5.66 -20.38
CA SER A 196 9.35 7.05 -20.81
C SER A 196 9.28 8.03 -19.64
N GLY A 197 8.98 7.56 -18.44
CA GLY A 197 8.78 8.37 -17.24
C GLY A 197 7.40 9.06 -17.18
N GLU A 198 6.46 8.64 -18.02
CA GLU A 198 5.15 9.28 -18.19
C GLU A 198 4.02 8.53 -17.45
N TYR A 199 3.07 9.28 -16.92
CA TYR A 199 1.84 8.71 -16.35
C TYR A 199 0.82 8.42 -17.45
N THR A 200 0.05 7.35 -17.27
CA THR A 200 -1.03 6.99 -18.19
C THR A 200 -2.25 7.88 -17.93
N GLY A 201 -2.61 8.69 -18.93
CA GLY A 201 -3.85 9.47 -18.93
C GLY A 201 -5.07 8.57 -19.14
N LEU A 202 -6.04 8.64 -18.23
CA LEU A 202 -7.23 7.80 -18.22
C LEU A 202 -8.49 8.56 -18.66
N ASP A 203 -8.56 9.86 -18.35
CA ASP A 203 -9.61 10.77 -18.80
C ASP A 203 -8.98 12.13 -19.14
N GLY A 204 -8.43 12.26 -20.34
CA GLY A 204 -7.61 13.42 -20.71
C GLY A 204 -6.34 13.51 -19.86
N SER A 205 -6.18 14.61 -19.11
CA SER A 205 -5.01 14.82 -18.24
C SER A 205 -5.15 14.19 -16.85
N TRP A 206 -6.23 13.47 -16.58
CA TRP A 206 -6.46 12.79 -15.31
C TRP A 206 -5.78 11.42 -15.30
N VAL A 207 -5.12 11.10 -14.19
CA VAL A 207 -4.33 9.88 -13.99
C VAL A 207 -4.82 9.14 -12.73
N GLN A 208 -4.48 7.87 -12.60
CA GLN A 208 -4.86 7.07 -11.43
C GLN A 208 -4.25 7.65 -10.14
N ALA A 209 -5.06 7.80 -9.10
CA ALA A 209 -4.58 8.16 -7.77
C ALA A 209 -3.77 7.00 -7.14
N SER A 210 -2.72 7.33 -6.38
CA SER A 210 -1.93 6.34 -5.63
C SER A 210 -2.75 5.72 -4.49
N SER A 211 -2.39 4.50 -4.05
CA SER A 211 -3.05 3.85 -2.91
C SER A 211 -2.97 4.70 -1.64
N ALA A 212 -1.82 5.33 -1.38
CA ALA A 212 -1.65 6.22 -0.24
C ALA A 212 -2.63 7.42 -0.27
N LEU A 213 -2.89 8.00 -1.45
CA LEU A 213 -3.88 9.07 -1.59
C LEU A 213 -5.31 8.55 -1.42
N VAL A 214 -5.60 7.36 -1.94
CA VAL A 214 -6.89 6.69 -1.76
C VAL A 214 -7.18 6.45 -0.28
N GLU A 215 -6.22 5.90 0.47
CA GLU A 215 -6.30 5.69 1.92
C GLU A 215 -6.51 7.01 2.68
N TYR A 216 -5.73 8.06 2.36
CA TYR A 216 -5.92 9.39 2.94
C TYR A 216 -7.34 9.92 2.72
N ALA A 217 -7.86 9.81 1.49
CA ALA A 217 -9.17 10.33 1.12
C ALA A 217 -10.33 9.51 1.70
N LEU A 218 -10.12 8.21 1.92
CA LEU A 218 -11.08 7.33 2.56
C LEU A 218 -11.12 7.53 4.08
N ASP A 219 -10.00 7.85 4.74
CA ASP A 219 -9.95 7.96 6.19
C ASP A 219 -10.74 9.19 6.71
N PRO A 220 -11.91 9.00 7.34
CA PRO A 220 -12.76 10.13 7.74
C PRO A 220 -12.11 11.00 8.81
N ARG A 221 -11.18 10.45 9.59
CA ARG A 221 -10.46 11.13 10.67
C ARG A 221 -9.65 12.32 10.14
N ASN A 222 -9.23 12.30 8.87
CA ASN A 222 -8.55 13.42 8.23
C ASN A 222 -9.43 14.68 8.12
N PHE A 223 -10.74 14.50 8.07
CA PHE A 223 -11.71 15.53 7.65
C PHE A 223 -12.63 16.00 8.79
N LEU A 224 -12.41 15.56 10.03
CA LEU A 224 -13.15 16.00 11.21
C LEU A 224 -12.68 17.38 11.69
N ASN A 225 -13.02 18.41 10.91
CA ASN A 225 -12.81 19.82 11.25
C ASN A 225 -14.01 20.66 10.77
N ALA A 226 -14.12 21.91 11.26
CA ALA A 226 -15.27 22.79 11.04
C ALA A 226 -15.60 23.09 9.55
N THR A 227 -14.66 22.80 8.65
CA THR A 227 -14.84 22.97 7.20
C THR A 227 -15.08 21.64 6.52
N ASN A 228 -14.19 20.67 6.69
CA ASN A 228 -14.25 19.44 5.90
C ASN A 228 -15.28 18.43 6.38
N ILE A 229 -15.80 18.56 7.60
CA ILE A 229 -16.86 17.69 8.09
C ILE A 229 -18.13 17.76 7.24
N PHE A 230 -18.35 18.86 6.51
CA PHE A 230 -19.47 19.02 5.58
C PHE A 230 -19.44 18.04 4.40
N MET A 231 -18.36 17.27 4.19
CA MET A 231 -18.43 16.12 3.28
C MET A 231 -19.32 14.98 3.79
N PHE A 232 -19.58 14.96 5.10
CA PHE A 232 -20.42 14.00 5.82
C PHE A 232 -21.80 14.56 6.16
N GLU A 233 -22.12 15.80 5.77
CA GLU A 233 -23.44 16.39 6.02
C GLU A 233 -24.53 15.50 5.40
N ASN A 234 -25.56 15.17 6.19
CA ASN A 234 -26.72 14.42 5.73
C ASN A 234 -27.56 15.29 4.78
N LEU A 235 -27.46 15.00 3.50
CA LEU A 235 -28.18 15.67 2.43
C LEU A 235 -29.61 15.14 2.25
N ALA A 236 -29.97 14.05 2.93
CA ALA A 236 -31.34 13.55 2.94
C ALA A 236 -32.23 14.37 3.89
N PHE A 237 -33.54 14.35 3.61
CA PHE A 237 -34.53 14.96 4.48
C PHE A 237 -34.59 14.23 5.83
N ASP A 238 -34.40 14.97 6.92
CA ASP A 238 -34.52 14.51 8.30
C ASP A 238 -35.32 15.53 9.11
N GLY A 239 -36.64 15.30 9.16
CA GLY A 239 -37.57 16.17 9.88
C GLY A 239 -37.42 16.15 11.41
N SER A 240 -36.50 15.37 11.98
CA SER A 240 -36.21 15.42 13.42
C SER A 240 -35.24 16.55 13.79
N VAL A 241 -34.48 17.05 12.81
CA VAL A 241 -33.45 18.08 13.00
C VAL A 241 -33.65 19.28 12.06
N GLN A 242 -34.27 19.06 10.89
CA GLN A 242 -34.47 20.08 9.87
C GLN A 242 -35.85 20.75 10.05
N ASP A 243 -35.86 22.01 10.47
CA ASP A 243 -37.07 22.73 10.88
C ASP A 243 -37.13 24.17 10.32
N ALA A 244 -38.18 24.90 10.73
CA ALA A 244 -38.43 26.27 10.29
C ALA A 244 -37.42 27.27 10.86
N ASP A 245 -37.00 27.09 12.11
CA ASP A 245 -36.09 28.00 12.81
C ASP A 245 -34.69 27.97 12.15
N GLY A 246 -34.22 26.78 11.77
CA GLY A 246 -32.99 26.65 10.99
C GLY A 246 -33.08 27.34 9.63
N LEU A 247 -34.21 27.22 8.93
CA LEU A 247 -34.43 27.93 7.66
C LEU A 247 -34.58 29.44 7.83
N GLU A 248 -35.19 29.90 8.92
CA GLU A 248 -35.22 31.32 9.27
C GLU A 248 -33.80 31.87 9.43
N SER A 249 -32.94 31.16 10.19
CA SER A 249 -31.51 31.50 10.32
C SER A 249 -30.79 31.54 8.96
N MET A 250 -31.05 30.58 8.06
CA MET A 250 -30.42 30.55 6.73
C MET A 250 -30.93 31.62 5.77
N THR A 251 -32.20 32.00 5.88
CA THR A 251 -32.83 32.93 4.95
C THR A 251 -32.73 34.39 5.41
N ASP A 252 -32.39 34.64 6.68
CA ASP A 252 -32.25 35.97 7.27
C ASP A 252 -31.39 36.92 6.40
N GLY A 253 -31.95 38.09 6.09
CA GLY A 253 -31.30 39.10 5.24
C GLY A 253 -31.20 38.76 3.74
N THR A 254 -31.60 37.56 3.30
CA THR A 254 -31.60 37.18 1.88
C THR A 254 -32.86 37.63 1.16
N PHE A 255 -32.93 37.49 -0.17
CA PHE A 255 -34.16 37.72 -0.94
C PHE A 255 -35.34 36.81 -0.58
N MET A 256 -35.08 35.74 0.16
CA MET A 256 -36.10 34.81 0.65
C MET A 256 -36.73 35.30 1.96
N ASP A 257 -36.01 36.13 2.73
CA ASP A 257 -36.54 36.74 3.95
C ASP A 257 -37.71 37.68 3.63
N ASN A 258 -38.82 37.50 4.35
CA ASN A 258 -40.05 38.29 4.23
C ASN A 258 -40.50 38.55 2.77
N SER A 259 -40.22 37.60 1.87
CA SER A 259 -40.39 37.80 0.44
C SER A 259 -41.85 37.91 0.02
N SER A 260 -42.13 38.77 -0.97
CA SER A 260 -43.45 38.94 -1.59
C SER A 260 -43.66 38.06 -2.82
N HIS A 261 -42.73 37.16 -3.13
CA HIS A 261 -42.85 36.24 -4.26
C HIS A 261 -44.04 35.30 -4.10
N ASP A 262 -44.81 35.11 -5.19
CA ASP A 262 -45.86 34.09 -5.25
C ASP A 262 -45.25 32.69 -5.33
N LEU A 263 -45.41 31.93 -4.24
CA LEU A 263 -45.01 30.54 -4.09
C LEU A 263 -46.24 29.62 -3.98
N SER A 264 -47.35 29.95 -4.65
CA SER A 264 -48.55 29.12 -4.65
C SER A 264 -48.34 27.76 -5.33
N TYR A 265 -48.87 26.70 -4.73
CA TYR A 265 -48.89 25.35 -5.29
C TYR A 265 -50.11 24.59 -4.77
N ASN A 266 -50.83 23.92 -5.67
CA ASN A 266 -52.06 23.16 -5.37
C ASN A 266 -53.08 23.89 -4.49
N GLY A 267 -53.30 25.19 -4.75
CA GLY A 267 -54.28 26.01 -4.05
C GLY A 267 -53.85 26.47 -2.65
N ARG A 268 -52.59 26.21 -2.25
CA ARG A 268 -51.98 26.68 -1.01
C ARG A 268 -50.89 27.71 -1.30
N SER A 269 -50.81 28.75 -0.47
CA SER A 269 -49.71 29.72 -0.49
C SER A 269 -48.63 29.32 0.51
N TYR A 270 -47.37 29.49 0.12
CA TYR A 270 -46.20 29.18 0.94
C TYR A 270 -45.34 30.44 1.11
N THR A 271 -44.64 30.52 2.23
CA THR A 271 -43.41 31.33 2.37
C THR A 271 -42.23 30.54 1.81
N TYR A 272 -41.06 31.15 1.63
CA TYR A 272 -39.87 30.36 1.27
C TYR A 272 -39.55 29.29 2.31
N ILE A 273 -39.62 29.62 3.60
CA ILE A 273 -39.37 28.67 4.70
C ILE A 273 -40.32 27.46 4.62
N THR A 274 -41.64 27.71 4.63
CA THR A 274 -42.63 26.62 4.57
C THR A 274 -42.62 25.88 3.24
N GLY A 275 -42.26 26.56 2.16
CA GLY A 275 -42.11 25.97 0.83
C GLY A 275 -40.89 25.07 0.73
N LEU A 276 -39.75 25.48 1.30
CA LEU A 276 -38.51 24.69 1.30
C LEU A 276 -38.63 23.45 2.18
N LEU A 277 -39.29 23.55 3.34
CA LEU A 277 -39.65 22.37 4.14
C LEU A 277 -40.52 21.40 3.33
N TYR A 278 -41.56 21.91 2.67
CA TYR A 278 -42.43 21.10 1.85
C TYR A 278 -41.67 20.46 0.66
N ALA A 279 -40.80 21.21 0.00
CA ALA A 279 -39.96 20.69 -1.08
C ALA A 279 -38.99 19.61 -0.59
N GLY A 280 -38.41 19.77 0.59
CA GLY A 280 -37.57 18.75 1.21
C GLY A 280 -38.34 17.46 1.50
N GLN A 281 -39.53 17.59 2.11
CA GLN A 281 -40.43 16.45 2.38
C GLN A 281 -40.83 15.70 1.11
N GLU A 282 -41.20 16.41 0.05
CA GLU A 282 -41.64 15.80 -1.21
C GLU A 282 -40.48 15.18 -2.01
N SER A 283 -39.28 15.77 -1.90
CA SER A 283 -38.11 15.33 -2.67
C SER A 283 -37.22 14.32 -1.95
N GLY A 284 -37.32 14.20 -0.62
CA GLY A 284 -36.39 13.43 0.20
C GLY A 284 -35.03 14.12 0.43
N VAL A 285 -34.90 15.40 0.06
CA VAL A 285 -33.65 16.18 0.17
C VAL A 285 -33.72 17.14 1.36
N SER A 286 -32.59 17.34 2.04
CA SER A 286 -32.45 18.31 3.13
C SER A 286 -32.89 19.71 2.67
N PRO A 287 -33.84 20.37 3.37
CA PRO A 287 -34.26 21.72 3.02
C PRO A 287 -33.14 22.74 3.31
N TYR A 288 -32.22 22.45 4.24
CA TYR A 288 -31.02 23.26 4.45
C TYR A 288 -30.09 23.17 3.23
N HIS A 289 -29.84 21.96 2.72
CA HIS A 289 -29.08 21.78 1.48
C HIS A 289 -29.74 22.48 0.28
N LEU A 290 -31.07 22.36 0.13
CA LEU A 290 -31.80 23.06 -0.94
C LEU A 290 -31.65 24.59 -0.83
N THR A 291 -31.69 25.12 0.39
CA THR A 291 -31.58 26.56 0.65
C THR A 291 -30.18 27.08 0.36
N SER A 292 -29.14 26.40 0.85
CA SER A 292 -27.75 26.78 0.59
C SER A 292 -27.44 26.74 -0.92
N ARG A 293 -27.97 25.74 -1.65
CA ARG A 293 -27.84 25.67 -3.12
C ARG A 293 -28.57 26.83 -3.81
N ILE A 294 -29.77 27.20 -3.39
CA ILE A 294 -30.46 28.38 -3.97
C ILE A 294 -29.64 29.65 -3.78
N LEU A 295 -29.10 29.87 -2.58
CA LEU A 295 -28.29 31.06 -2.28
C LEU A 295 -26.97 31.07 -3.06
N GLN A 296 -26.33 29.91 -3.20
CA GLN A 296 -25.13 29.75 -4.03
C GLN A 296 -25.42 30.05 -5.51
N GLU A 297 -26.55 29.59 -6.04
CA GLU A 297 -26.89 29.66 -7.46
C GLU A 297 -27.53 31.00 -7.88
N GLN A 298 -28.26 31.66 -6.98
CA GLN A 298 -29.02 32.89 -7.28
C GLN A 298 -28.47 34.15 -6.58
N GLY A 299 -27.50 33.98 -5.68
CA GLY A 299 -26.96 35.05 -4.85
C GLY A 299 -27.88 35.47 -3.72
N TYR A 300 -27.32 36.22 -2.77
CA TYR A 300 -28.03 36.68 -1.56
C TYR A 300 -29.24 37.57 -1.89
N ASP A 301 -29.13 38.41 -2.92
CA ASP A 301 -30.18 39.35 -3.36
C ASP A 301 -31.19 38.74 -4.36
N GLY A 302 -30.95 37.51 -4.84
CA GLY A 302 -31.89 36.79 -5.71
C GLY A 302 -32.23 37.48 -7.03
N HIS A 303 -31.33 38.33 -7.57
CA HIS A 303 -31.54 39.05 -8.82
C HIS A 303 -31.21 38.21 -10.07
N GLY A 304 -30.94 36.92 -9.90
CA GLY A 304 -30.65 35.98 -10.99
C GLY A 304 -31.76 35.94 -12.03
N SER A 305 -31.39 36.08 -13.32
CA SER A 305 -32.35 35.99 -14.43
C SER A 305 -33.03 34.62 -14.54
N SER A 306 -32.46 33.57 -13.92
CA SER A 306 -33.07 32.24 -13.82
C SER A 306 -34.35 32.22 -12.96
N ILE A 307 -34.54 33.19 -12.06
CA ILE A 307 -35.69 33.24 -11.13
C ILE A 307 -36.52 34.53 -11.26
N SER A 308 -36.16 35.43 -12.19
CA SER A 308 -36.87 36.70 -12.37
C SER A 308 -38.30 36.53 -12.91
N GLY A 309 -38.53 35.49 -13.71
CA GLY A 309 -39.76 35.28 -14.46
C GLY A 309 -39.95 36.23 -15.65
N THR A 310 -38.95 37.07 -15.95
CA THR A 310 -39.02 38.11 -17.01
C THR A 310 -38.02 37.90 -18.15
N GLN A 311 -37.22 36.84 -18.10
CA GLN A 311 -36.21 36.55 -19.12
C GLN A 311 -36.83 36.44 -20.52
N SER A 312 -36.30 37.21 -21.47
CA SER A 312 -36.80 37.24 -22.84
C SER A 312 -36.81 35.84 -23.49
N GLY A 313 -37.94 35.47 -24.09
CA GLY A 313 -38.18 34.14 -24.68
C GLY A 313 -38.63 33.07 -23.69
N TYR A 314 -38.51 33.30 -22.38
CA TYR A 314 -38.88 32.35 -21.32
C TYR A 314 -39.60 33.03 -20.14
N SER A 315 -40.40 34.06 -20.43
CA SER A 315 -41.21 34.76 -19.43
C SER A 315 -42.18 33.78 -18.74
N GLY A 316 -42.27 33.87 -17.41
CA GLY A 316 -43.10 32.98 -16.58
C GLY A 316 -42.48 31.61 -16.24
N TYR A 317 -41.23 31.34 -16.64
CA TYR A 317 -40.50 30.13 -16.21
C TYR A 317 -39.43 30.48 -15.19
N TYR A 318 -39.15 29.53 -14.30
CA TYR A 318 -38.22 29.69 -13.19
C TYR A 318 -37.28 28.48 -13.10
N ASN A 319 -36.06 28.69 -12.64
CA ASN A 319 -35.07 27.64 -12.38
C ASN A 319 -34.19 28.02 -11.20
N TYR A 320 -34.59 27.61 -9.99
CA TYR A 320 -33.92 27.97 -8.74
C TYR A 320 -32.54 27.33 -8.54
N TYR A 321 -32.29 26.19 -9.18
CA TYR A 321 -31.06 25.40 -9.00
C TYR A 321 -30.19 25.38 -10.27
N ASN A 322 -30.45 26.27 -11.23
CA ASN A 322 -29.71 26.35 -12.51
C ASN A 322 -29.60 25.00 -13.26
N ILE A 323 -30.59 24.11 -13.13
CA ILE A 323 -30.55 22.78 -13.74
C ILE A 323 -30.57 22.91 -15.27
N GLY A 324 -29.57 22.34 -15.93
CA GLY A 324 -29.39 22.43 -17.38
C GLY A 324 -28.82 23.79 -17.85
N ALA A 325 -28.34 24.64 -16.94
CA ALA A 325 -27.76 25.93 -17.26
C ALA A 325 -26.27 25.81 -17.62
N SER A 326 -25.97 25.58 -18.89
CA SER A 326 -24.60 25.62 -19.41
C SER A 326 -24.56 26.35 -20.74
N PRO A 327 -23.56 27.21 -21.01
CA PRO A 327 -23.46 27.93 -22.27
C PRO A 327 -23.19 26.94 -23.40
N SER A 328 -24.15 26.78 -24.31
CA SER A 328 -24.03 25.85 -25.45
C SER A 328 -25.04 26.18 -26.53
N GLY A 329 -24.73 25.79 -27.78
CA GLY A 329 -25.65 25.93 -28.91
C GLY A 329 -26.08 27.37 -29.21
N GLY A 330 -25.26 28.36 -28.88
CA GLY A 330 -25.56 29.78 -29.09
C GLY A 330 -26.47 30.43 -28.02
N TYR A 331 -26.82 29.70 -26.95
CA TYR A 331 -27.60 30.21 -25.83
C TYR A 331 -26.73 30.48 -24.60
N THR A 332 -27.12 31.48 -23.81
CA THR A 332 -26.51 31.71 -22.49
C THR A 332 -26.89 30.57 -21.53
N ALA A 333 -26.11 30.40 -20.45
CA ALA A 333 -26.42 29.41 -19.41
C ALA A 333 -27.86 29.57 -18.87
N VAL A 334 -28.27 30.81 -18.55
CA VAL A 334 -29.64 31.15 -18.11
C VAL A 334 -30.68 30.72 -19.14
N GLN A 335 -30.48 31.04 -20.42
CA GLN A 335 -31.42 30.66 -21.48
C GLN A 335 -31.55 29.14 -21.60
N ASN A 336 -30.45 28.40 -21.51
CA ASN A 336 -30.49 26.93 -21.54
C ASN A 336 -31.16 26.34 -20.29
N GLY A 337 -30.92 26.92 -19.11
CA GLY A 337 -31.60 26.53 -17.87
C GLY A 337 -33.12 26.76 -17.94
N LEU A 338 -33.57 27.88 -18.49
CA LEU A 338 -35.01 28.16 -18.66
C LEU A 338 -35.64 27.39 -19.83
N ARG A 339 -34.85 27.08 -20.86
CA ARG A 339 -35.25 26.12 -21.90
C ARG A 339 -35.46 24.72 -21.33
N TYR A 340 -34.63 24.30 -20.37
CA TYR A 340 -34.85 23.06 -19.64
C TYR A 340 -36.14 23.15 -18.80
N ALA A 341 -36.31 24.24 -18.05
CA ALA A 341 -37.47 24.47 -17.17
C ALA A 341 -38.82 24.49 -17.91
N SER A 342 -38.85 24.96 -19.16
CA SER A 342 -40.08 25.10 -19.97
C SER A 342 -40.55 23.81 -20.66
N LYS A 343 -39.73 22.75 -20.70
CA LYS A 343 -40.13 21.46 -21.30
C LYS A 343 -41.11 20.72 -20.39
N SER A 344 -41.97 19.88 -20.96
CA SER A 344 -42.89 19.05 -20.17
C SER A 344 -42.18 17.83 -19.58
N ASP A 345 -42.37 17.60 -18.27
CA ASP A 345 -41.91 16.42 -17.55
C ASP A 345 -42.64 16.35 -16.20
N SER A 346 -43.69 15.54 -16.14
CA SER A 346 -44.53 15.43 -14.95
C SER A 346 -43.79 14.88 -13.74
N SER A 347 -42.74 14.07 -13.94
CA SER A 347 -41.97 13.50 -12.83
C SER A 347 -41.15 14.55 -12.07
N LEU A 348 -40.85 15.67 -12.72
CA LEU A 348 -40.12 16.80 -12.15
C LEU A 348 -41.00 18.05 -12.02
N LEU A 349 -42.32 17.91 -12.12
CA LEU A 349 -43.28 19.02 -12.11
C LEU A 349 -43.00 20.09 -13.18
N ARG A 350 -42.34 19.72 -14.29
CA ARG A 350 -42.12 20.64 -15.42
C ARG A 350 -43.31 20.61 -16.39
N PRO A 351 -43.69 21.75 -16.99
CA PRO A 351 -42.96 23.01 -16.99
C PRO A 351 -42.96 23.72 -15.63
N TRP A 352 -41.81 24.28 -15.24
CA TRP A 352 -41.64 25.09 -14.03
C TRP A 352 -42.17 26.51 -14.25
N ASN A 353 -43.48 26.60 -14.50
CA ASN A 353 -44.19 27.84 -14.81
C ASN A 353 -44.72 28.59 -13.58
N THR A 354 -44.24 28.20 -12.40
CA THR A 354 -44.45 28.87 -11.10
C THR A 354 -43.16 28.69 -10.30
N ARG A 355 -42.84 29.62 -9.40
CA ARG A 355 -41.65 29.51 -8.55
C ARG A 355 -41.66 28.22 -7.71
N MET A 356 -42.81 27.92 -7.11
CA MET A 356 -42.94 26.75 -6.23
C MET A 356 -42.74 25.42 -6.97
N LYS A 357 -43.25 25.26 -8.21
CA LYS A 357 -42.94 24.10 -9.05
C LYS A 357 -41.44 23.98 -9.36
N SER A 358 -40.75 25.10 -9.61
CA SER A 358 -39.30 25.07 -9.83
C SER A 358 -38.53 24.61 -8.60
N ILE A 359 -38.97 25.02 -7.41
CA ILE A 359 -38.34 24.63 -6.14
C ILE A 359 -38.58 23.13 -5.89
N ILE A 360 -39.83 22.66 -5.88
CA ILE A 360 -40.13 21.24 -5.63
C ILE A 360 -39.55 20.35 -6.74
N GLY A 361 -39.79 20.69 -8.00
CA GLY A 361 -39.35 19.90 -9.15
C GLY A 361 -37.84 19.85 -9.31
N GLY A 362 -37.15 20.94 -8.97
CA GLY A 362 -35.70 20.98 -8.92
C GLY A 362 -35.14 20.16 -7.75
N ALA A 363 -35.77 20.22 -6.58
CA ALA A 363 -35.39 19.38 -5.44
C ALA A 363 -35.53 17.88 -5.74
N ILE A 364 -36.64 17.46 -6.39
CA ILE A 364 -36.82 16.08 -6.86
C ILE A 364 -35.71 15.68 -7.84
N PHE A 365 -35.31 16.60 -8.74
CA PHE A 365 -34.21 16.35 -9.66
C PHE A 365 -32.87 16.12 -8.94
N ILE A 366 -32.59 16.90 -7.89
CA ILE A 366 -31.38 16.77 -7.08
C ILE A 366 -31.37 15.43 -6.34
N GLY A 367 -32.47 15.06 -5.68
CA GLY A 367 -32.52 13.86 -4.84
C GLY A 367 -32.48 12.53 -5.61
N LYS A 368 -33.04 12.48 -6.82
CA LYS A 368 -33.37 11.20 -7.49
C LYS A 368 -32.18 10.26 -7.76
N SER A 369 -30.98 10.78 -8.01
CA SER A 369 -29.86 10.00 -8.55
C SER A 369 -28.94 9.41 -7.46
N TYR A 370 -28.77 10.14 -6.36
CA TYR A 370 -27.77 9.83 -5.32
C TYR A 370 -28.40 9.83 -3.91
N ILE A 371 -28.87 10.98 -3.43
CA ILE A 371 -29.43 11.15 -2.07
C ILE A 371 -30.52 10.11 -1.78
N ASN A 372 -31.55 10.04 -2.62
CA ASN A 372 -32.67 9.09 -2.45
C ASN A 372 -32.30 7.63 -2.75
N LYS A 373 -31.02 7.37 -3.04
CA LYS A 373 -30.45 6.04 -3.25
C LYS A 373 -29.46 5.66 -2.13
N GLY A 374 -29.38 6.46 -1.08
CA GLY A 374 -28.50 6.25 0.08
C GLY A 374 -27.11 6.85 -0.06
N GLN A 375 -26.81 7.53 -1.18
CA GLN A 375 -25.60 8.34 -1.31
C GLN A 375 -25.92 9.76 -0.86
N ASP A 376 -26.19 9.87 0.44
CA ASP A 376 -26.77 11.04 1.12
C ASP A 376 -25.73 11.96 1.76
N THR A 377 -24.45 11.83 1.37
CA THR A 377 -23.35 12.72 1.75
C THR A 377 -22.41 12.90 0.55
N LEU A 378 -21.67 14.00 0.47
CA LEU A 378 -20.66 14.19 -0.60
C LEU A 378 -19.62 13.05 -0.62
N TYR A 379 -19.29 12.54 0.57
CA TYR A 379 -18.43 11.38 0.72
C TYR A 379 -19.05 10.14 0.05
N TYR A 380 -20.34 9.87 0.28
CA TYR A 380 -21.02 8.69 -0.25
C TYR A 380 -21.30 8.83 -1.75
N GLU A 381 -21.49 10.04 -2.24
CA GLU A 381 -21.57 10.33 -3.68
C GLU A 381 -20.25 9.99 -4.39
N LYS A 382 -19.10 10.30 -3.80
CA LYS A 382 -17.79 9.90 -4.37
C LYS A 382 -17.50 8.43 -4.19
N PHE A 383 -17.61 7.88 -2.99
CA PHE A 383 -17.05 6.57 -2.70
C PHE A 383 -18.03 5.41 -2.86
N ASP A 384 -19.32 5.71 -2.96
CA ASP A 384 -20.43 4.75 -3.04
C ASP A 384 -20.36 3.67 -1.95
N MET A 385 -20.77 4.05 -0.74
CA MET A 385 -20.89 3.11 0.37
C MET A 385 -22.16 2.26 0.30
N THR A 386 -23.03 2.49 -0.70
CA THR A 386 -24.29 1.76 -0.86
C THR A 386 -24.15 0.48 -1.67
N GLY A 387 -23.01 0.26 -2.32
CA GLY A 387 -22.74 -0.93 -3.14
C GLY A 387 -23.43 -0.93 -4.49
N ARG A 388 -23.84 0.24 -5.00
CA ARG A 388 -24.55 0.37 -6.29
C ARG A 388 -23.62 0.32 -7.50
N GLY A 389 -22.33 0.55 -7.31
CA GLY A 389 -21.33 0.69 -8.37
C GLY A 389 -21.40 2.02 -9.12
N HIS A 390 -21.96 3.08 -8.51
CA HIS A 390 -22.17 4.36 -9.20
C HIS A 390 -21.63 5.55 -8.38
N GLN A 391 -20.45 6.04 -8.77
CA GLN A 391 -19.80 7.21 -8.16
C GLN A 391 -20.14 8.47 -8.96
N TYR A 392 -20.44 9.56 -8.27
CA TYR A 392 -20.77 10.85 -8.90
C TYR A 392 -19.59 11.44 -9.69
N MET A 393 -18.37 11.14 -9.24
CA MET A 393 -17.14 11.73 -9.76
C MET A 393 -15.95 10.81 -9.59
N THR A 394 -14.95 10.98 -10.45
CA THR A 394 -13.70 10.22 -10.42
C THR A 394 -12.62 10.91 -9.56
N ASN A 395 -12.66 12.24 -9.42
CA ASN A 395 -11.66 12.98 -8.62
C ASN A 395 -11.68 12.53 -7.14
N ILE A 396 -10.58 11.94 -6.70
CA ILE A 396 -10.43 11.36 -5.35
C ILE A 396 -10.55 12.39 -4.21
N LEU A 397 -10.16 13.65 -4.46
CA LEU A 397 -10.22 14.73 -3.47
C LEU A 397 -11.45 15.64 -3.64
N ALA A 398 -12.39 15.28 -4.51
CA ALA A 398 -13.56 16.13 -4.73
C ALA A 398 -14.41 16.35 -3.46
N PRO A 399 -14.74 15.34 -2.63
CA PRO A 399 -15.46 15.57 -1.37
C PRO A 399 -14.76 16.59 -0.47
N ARG A 400 -13.42 16.53 -0.39
CA ARG A 400 -12.61 17.51 0.36
C ARG A 400 -12.81 18.92 -0.21
N SER A 401 -12.65 19.11 -1.52
CA SER A 401 -12.80 20.44 -2.14
C SER A 401 -14.24 20.96 -2.10
N GLU A 402 -15.23 20.08 -2.20
CA GLU A 402 -16.65 20.45 -2.19
C GLU A 402 -17.15 20.75 -0.79
N SER A 403 -16.65 20.06 0.24
CA SER A 403 -16.96 20.40 1.64
C SER A 403 -16.60 21.84 2.00
N VAL A 404 -15.52 22.39 1.44
CA VAL A 404 -15.15 23.80 1.61
C VAL A 404 -16.26 24.71 1.07
N LYS A 405 -16.79 24.40 -0.12
CA LYS A 405 -17.88 25.17 -0.73
C LYS A 405 -19.19 25.01 0.05
N SER A 406 -19.49 23.80 0.52
CA SER A 406 -20.66 23.55 1.37
C SER A 406 -20.57 24.34 2.68
N ALA A 407 -19.43 24.30 3.36
CA ALA A 407 -19.19 25.06 4.58
C ALA A 407 -19.28 26.59 4.36
N GLN A 408 -18.85 27.09 3.19
CA GLN A 408 -19.00 28.50 2.81
C GLN A 408 -20.45 28.89 2.49
N GLY A 409 -21.30 27.92 2.16
CA GLY A 409 -22.74 28.13 1.96
C GLY A 409 -23.50 28.43 3.25
N TYR A 410 -22.88 28.22 4.41
CA TYR A 410 -23.43 28.50 5.73
C TYR A 410 -22.61 29.61 6.41
N SER A 411 -23.28 30.66 6.90
CA SER A 411 -22.63 31.69 7.70
C SER A 411 -22.12 31.13 9.03
N ASP A 412 -21.26 31.85 9.73
CA ASP A 412 -20.80 31.43 11.06
C ASP A 412 -21.97 31.38 12.06
N SER A 413 -22.92 32.32 11.98
CA SER A 413 -24.14 32.26 12.79
C SER A 413 -25.01 31.05 12.47
N ASN A 414 -25.08 30.62 11.20
CA ASN A 414 -25.77 29.38 10.83
C ASN A 414 -25.09 28.17 11.46
N LYS A 415 -23.76 28.08 11.38
CA LYS A 415 -23.00 26.97 11.99
C LYS A 415 -23.18 26.87 13.50
N GLU A 416 -23.29 28.02 14.17
CA GLU A 416 -23.48 28.11 15.63
C GLU A 416 -24.93 27.81 16.07
N SER A 417 -25.93 28.20 15.26
CA SER A 417 -27.34 28.13 15.65
C SER A 417 -28.08 26.91 15.12
N ILE A 418 -27.72 26.41 13.92
CA ILE A 418 -28.44 25.35 13.23
C ILE A 418 -27.86 23.98 13.63
N SER A 419 -28.75 23.01 13.81
CA SER A 419 -28.36 21.61 13.95
C SER A 419 -28.07 20.97 12.58
N PHE A 420 -26.85 20.51 12.41
CA PHE A 420 -26.43 19.69 11.27
C PHE A 420 -26.24 18.25 11.70
N VAL A 421 -26.69 17.31 10.87
CA VAL A 421 -26.42 15.88 11.05
C VAL A 421 -25.25 15.49 10.16
N PHE A 422 -24.18 14.97 10.75
CA PHE A 422 -23.02 14.46 10.04
C PHE A 422 -22.98 12.94 10.15
N LYS A 423 -23.16 12.24 9.03
CA LYS A 423 -23.11 10.78 8.91
C LYS A 423 -21.69 10.38 8.53
N ILE A 424 -20.92 9.95 9.54
CA ILE A 424 -19.48 9.73 9.45
C ILE A 424 -19.23 8.22 9.32
N PRO A 425 -18.65 7.73 8.20
CA PRO A 425 -18.38 6.31 8.03
C PRO A 425 -17.37 5.78 9.06
N VAL A 426 -17.63 4.57 9.53
CA VAL A 426 -16.72 3.78 10.37
C VAL A 426 -16.55 2.42 9.70
N TYR A 427 -15.32 2.12 9.26
CA TYR A 427 -15.00 0.86 8.58
C TYR A 427 -14.55 -0.20 9.57
N GLU A 428 -14.74 -1.46 9.20
CA GLU A 428 -14.14 -2.59 9.91
C GLU A 428 -12.63 -2.63 9.60
N ASN A 429 -11.81 -3.02 10.58
CA ASN A 429 -10.37 -3.22 10.42
C ASN A 429 -9.59 -1.99 9.89
N MET A 430 -10.01 -0.78 10.28
CA MET A 430 -9.27 0.44 9.96
C MET A 430 -7.84 0.45 10.53
N PRO A 431 -6.89 1.12 9.87
CA PRO A 431 -5.55 1.29 10.40
C PRO A 431 -5.60 2.08 11.71
N GLU A 432 -4.79 1.64 12.68
CA GLU A 432 -4.67 2.28 14.00
C GLU A 432 -4.32 3.76 13.86
N ASN A 433 -3.35 4.06 12.98
CA ASN A 433 -2.94 5.42 12.68
C ASN A 433 -3.80 6.03 11.57
N VAL A 434 -4.01 7.34 11.66
CA VAL A 434 -4.65 8.13 10.61
C VAL A 434 -3.77 8.10 9.35
N CYS A 435 -4.37 7.79 8.20
CA CYS A 435 -3.65 7.76 6.92
C CYS A 435 -3.23 9.18 6.54
N ALA A 436 -1.94 9.49 6.61
CA ALA A 436 -1.43 10.81 6.26
C ALA A 436 -1.51 11.07 4.75
N ILE A 437 -1.63 12.35 4.36
CA ILE A 437 -1.54 12.72 2.94
C ILE A 437 -0.11 12.46 2.45
N PRO A 438 0.09 11.77 1.31
CA PRO A 438 1.42 11.59 0.77
C PRO A 438 2.01 12.93 0.28
N THR A 439 3.31 13.14 0.49
CA THR A 439 3.98 14.44 0.24
C THR A 439 5.17 14.37 -0.71
N GLY A 440 5.60 13.18 -1.13
CA GLY A 440 6.72 13.01 -2.05
C GLY A 440 6.45 13.70 -3.40
N ASP A 441 7.45 14.37 -3.94
CA ASP A 441 7.35 15.03 -5.24
C ASP A 441 8.66 15.00 -6.03
N GLY A 442 8.56 15.06 -7.35
CA GLY A 442 9.65 14.74 -8.29
C GLY A 442 9.38 13.44 -9.04
N SER A 443 10.33 13.00 -9.88
CA SER A 443 10.19 11.72 -10.58
C SER A 443 10.04 10.57 -9.58
N PRO A 444 9.06 9.65 -9.75
CA PRO A 444 8.94 8.43 -8.94
C PRO A 444 9.88 7.31 -9.43
N ASN A 445 10.67 7.56 -10.47
CA ASN A 445 11.42 6.53 -11.17
C ASN A 445 12.63 6.05 -10.34
N ASN A 446 12.43 5.00 -9.57
CA ASN A 446 13.45 4.30 -8.78
C ASN A 446 14.01 3.06 -9.49
N ARG A 447 14.00 3.00 -10.83
CA ARG A 447 14.49 1.84 -11.57
C ARG A 447 15.95 1.99 -11.97
N LEU A 448 16.67 0.85 -12.05
CA LEU A 448 17.99 0.81 -12.66
C LEU A 448 17.87 0.79 -14.20
N LYS A 449 18.81 1.46 -14.88
CA LYS A 449 19.01 1.32 -16.32
C LYS A 449 19.83 0.08 -16.67
N ASN A 450 20.78 -0.23 -15.80
CA ASN A 450 21.68 -1.37 -15.91
C ASN A 450 22.20 -1.74 -14.52
N LEU A 451 22.54 -3.02 -14.38
CA LEU A 451 23.23 -3.59 -13.23
C LEU A 451 24.20 -4.65 -13.78
N TYR A 452 25.46 -4.60 -13.35
CA TYR A 452 26.49 -5.51 -13.81
C TYR A 452 27.54 -5.75 -12.73
N VAL A 453 28.31 -6.83 -12.92
CA VAL A 453 29.45 -7.17 -12.07
C VAL A 453 30.66 -7.37 -12.96
N ASP A 454 31.78 -6.73 -12.63
CA ASP A 454 32.99 -6.81 -13.46
C ASP A 454 33.47 -8.26 -13.60
N GLY A 455 33.46 -8.77 -14.83
CA GLY A 455 33.92 -10.13 -15.15
C GLY A 455 32.88 -11.24 -14.95
N TRP A 456 31.66 -10.92 -14.50
CA TRP A 456 30.64 -11.93 -14.19
C TRP A 456 29.28 -11.60 -14.83
N SER A 457 28.51 -12.64 -15.15
CA SER A 457 27.16 -12.51 -15.70
C SER A 457 26.10 -12.78 -14.62
N LEU A 458 25.17 -11.84 -14.45
CA LEU A 458 24.03 -12.02 -13.56
C LEU A 458 23.08 -13.11 -14.09
N THR A 459 22.50 -13.89 -13.17
CA THR A 459 21.39 -14.81 -13.42
C THR A 459 20.17 -14.40 -12.58
N PRO A 460 19.04 -14.03 -13.22
CA PRO A 460 18.88 -13.82 -14.66
C PRO A 460 19.72 -12.64 -15.18
N THR A 461 19.84 -12.48 -16.50
CA THR A 461 20.40 -11.24 -17.06
C THR A 461 19.53 -10.05 -16.63
N PHE A 462 20.17 -8.90 -16.40
CA PHE A 462 19.47 -7.68 -15.96
C PHE A 462 18.22 -7.39 -16.79
N SER A 463 17.10 -7.13 -16.11
CA SER A 463 15.87 -6.65 -16.70
C SER A 463 15.23 -5.60 -15.80
N LEU A 464 14.50 -4.65 -16.42
CA LEU A 464 13.96 -3.48 -15.73
C LEU A 464 13.06 -3.83 -14.52
N TYR A 465 12.34 -4.94 -14.61
CA TYR A 465 11.37 -5.39 -13.61
C TYR A 465 11.91 -6.50 -12.69
N THR A 466 13.18 -6.88 -12.84
CA THR A 466 13.81 -7.91 -12.00
C THR A 466 14.63 -7.26 -10.89
N THR A 467 14.35 -7.66 -9.65
CA THR A 467 15.00 -7.13 -8.45
C THR A 467 15.93 -8.12 -7.75
N GLU A 468 15.99 -9.37 -8.22
CA GLU A 468 16.80 -10.43 -7.62
C GLU A 468 17.72 -11.07 -8.67
N TYR A 469 18.99 -11.20 -8.31
CA TYR A 469 20.04 -11.71 -9.17
C TYR A 469 21.01 -12.61 -8.40
N SER A 470 21.68 -13.49 -9.12
CA SER A 470 22.70 -14.37 -8.54
C SER A 470 23.82 -14.71 -9.52
N PHE A 471 25.00 -15.02 -9.00
CA PHE A 471 26.08 -15.67 -9.75
C PHE A 471 27.07 -16.35 -8.78
N ILE A 472 27.89 -17.25 -9.32
CA ILE A 472 28.88 -18.02 -8.56
C ILE A 472 30.27 -17.60 -8.98
N VAL A 473 31.18 -17.51 -8.01
CA VAL A 473 32.60 -17.25 -8.23
C VAL A 473 33.45 -18.37 -7.66
N ASP A 474 34.59 -18.62 -8.29
CA ASP A 474 35.56 -19.59 -7.80
C ASP A 474 36.16 -19.13 -6.47
N TYR A 475 36.67 -20.08 -5.67
CA TYR A 475 37.26 -19.83 -4.35
C TYR A 475 38.31 -18.70 -4.34
N GLU A 476 39.11 -18.54 -5.39
CA GLU A 476 40.16 -17.51 -5.49
C GLU A 476 39.60 -16.07 -5.60
N THR A 477 38.32 -15.91 -5.91
CA THR A 477 37.68 -14.59 -6.03
C THR A 477 37.29 -14.07 -4.64
N SER A 478 38.20 -13.32 -4.01
CA SER A 478 37.94 -12.75 -2.67
C SER A 478 37.06 -11.50 -2.69
N SER A 479 36.83 -10.89 -3.86
CA SER A 479 36.02 -9.68 -3.98
C SER A 479 35.43 -9.52 -5.37
N VAL A 480 34.31 -8.81 -5.46
CA VAL A 480 33.67 -8.41 -6.72
C VAL A 480 33.43 -6.90 -6.73
N ASN A 481 33.36 -6.33 -7.93
CA ASN A 481 33.00 -4.92 -8.11
C ASN A 481 31.67 -4.83 -8.87
N ILE A 482 30.68 -4.18 -8.25
CA ILE A 482 29.32 -4.06 -8.77
C ILE A 482 29.13 -2.64 -9.31
N GLY A 483 28.67 -2.55 -10.55
CA GLY A 483 28.35 -1.31 -11.23
C GLY A 483 26.89 -1.26 -11.68
N GLY A 484 26.41 -0.06 -11.91
CA GLY A 484 25.03 0.18 -12.32
C GLY A 484 24.75 1.68 -12.45
N SER A 485 23.61 2.02 -13.02
CA SER A 485 23.15 3.41 -13.05
C SER A 485 21.63 3.47 -12.97
N ALA A 486 21.10 4.54 -12.38
CA ALA A 486 19.66 4.80 -12.40
C ALA A 486 19.15 5.00 -13.84
N LEU A 487 17.87 4.65 -14.05
CA LEU A 487 17.14 4.92 -15.29
C LEU A 487 16.85 6.40 -15.43
N ASP A 488 16.35 7.01 -14.36
CA ASP A 488 16.14 8.45 -14.26
C ASP A 488 17.35 9.13 -13.63
N SER A 489 17.86 10.18 -14.28
CA SER A 489 19.06 10.90 -13.83
C SER A 489 18.86 11.67 -12.52
N SER A 490 17.62 11.88 -12.10
CA SER A 490 17.30 12.53 -10.81
C SER A 490 17.33 11.55 -9.62
N ALA A 491 17.37 10.24 -9.88
CA ALA A 491 17.45 9.22 -8.84
C ALA A 491 18.89 8.98 -8.37
N ASN A 492 19.05 8.58 -7.11
CA ASN A 492 20.31 8.20 -6.50
C ASN A 492 20.45 6.67 -6.43
N VAL A 493 21.65 6.14 -6.71
CA VAL A 493 21.95 4.71 -6.52
C VAL A 493 22.98 4.57 -5.41
N SER A 494 22.66 3.76 -4.41
CA SER A 494 23.53 3.40 -3.29
C SER A 494 23.81 1.90 -3.27
N GLY A 495 24.93 1.50 -2.67
CA GLY A 495 25.37 0.10 -2.63
C GLY A 495 26.23 -0.34 -3.83
N LEU A 496 26.59 0.53 -4.76
CA LEU A 496 27.55 0.18 -5.82
C LEU A 496 29.00 0.17 -5.28
N GLY A 497 29.89 -0.55 -5.96
CA GLY A 497 31.32 -0.59 -5.67
C GLY A 497 31.84 -1.97 -5.30
N LYS A 498 32.96 -1.99 -4.56
CA LYS A 498 33.71 -3.21 -4.23
C LYS A 498 33.14 -3.89 -2.98
N TYR A 499 32.94 -5.20 -3.07
CA TYR A 499 32.52 -6.07 -1.97
C TYR A 499 33.52 -7.19 -1.75
N GLU A 500 33.95 -7.37 -0.50
CA GLU A 500 34.73 -8.55 -0.09
C GLU A 500 33.77 -9.73 0.16
N LEU A 501 34.17 -10.91 -0.27
CA LEU A 501 33.34 -12.12 -0.25
C LEU A 501 33.82 -13.10 0.82
N SER A 502 32.91 -13.53 1.68
CA SER A 502 33.07 -14.73 2.48
C SER A 502 32.83 -15.96 1.60
N VAL A 503 33.45 -17.09 1.95
CA VAL A 503 33.09 -18.37 1.34
C VAL A 503 31.62 -18.68 1.66
N GLY A 504 30.91 -19.27 0.70
CA GLY A 504 29.45 -19.44 0.75
C GLY A 504 28.68 -18.25 0.20
N SER A 505 27.45 -18.05 0.68
CA SER A 505 26.53 -17.03 0.19
C SER A 505 26.83 -15.64 0.74
N ASN A 506 26.76 -14.63 -0.13
CA ASN A 506 26.91 -13.21 0.20
C ASN A 506 25.76 -12.43 -0.45
N ASP A 507 24.87 -11.86 0.35
CA ASP A 507 23.77 -11.02 -0.16
C ASP A 507 24.17 -9.56 -0.17
N ILE A 508 24.16 -8.97 -1.37
CA ILE A 508 24.51 -7.56 -1.60
C ILE A 508 23.27 -6.81 -2.05
N LYS A 509 22.96 -5.71 -1.36
CA LYS A 509 21.80 -4.85 -1.64
C LYS A 509 22.22 -3.57 -2.33
N ILE A 510 21.56 -3.27 -3.46
CA ILE A 510 21.65 -2.00 -4.19
C ILE A 510 20.32 -1.29 -4.05
N THR A 511 20.31 -0.05 -3.56
CA THR A 511 19.07 0.73 -3.36
C THR A 511 19.06 1.92 -4.29
N VAL A 512 18.00 2.05 -5.07
CA VAL A 512 17.72 3.24 -5.89
C VAL A 512 16.68 4.09 -5.17
N THR A 513 16.98 5.36 -4.94
CA THR A 513 16.06 6.34 -4.36
C THR A 513 15.66 7.35 -5.43
N ALA A 514 14.38 7.39 -5.78
CA ALA A 514 13.80 8.35 -6.71
C ALA A 514 13.78 9.77 -6.13
N ALA A 515 13.58 10.77 -7.00
CA ALA A 515 13.55 12.17 -6.59
C ALA A 515 12.38 12.49 -5.62
N ASN A 516 11.29 11.72 -5.70
CA ASN A 516 10.15 11.84 -4.79
C ASN A 516 10.32 11.12 -3.44
N GLY A 517 11.46 10.44 -3.23
CA GLY A 517 11.76 9.67 -2.03
C GLY A 517 11.43 8.18 -2.11
N ASP A 518 10.72 7.72 -3.15
CA ASP A 518 10.40 6.29 -3.30
C ASP A 518 11.68 5.47 -3.51
N THR A 519 11.73 4.27 -2.95
CA THR A 519 12.92 3.40 -3.02
C THR A 519 12.62 2.06 -3.68
N GLN A 520 13.62 1.51 -4.36
CA GLN A 520 13.62 0.14 -4.86
C GLN A 520 14.95 -0.53 -4.51
N ASP A 521 14.86 -1.68 -3.84
CA ASP A 521 15.99 -2.54 -3.55
C ASP A 521 16.18 -3.58 -4.66
N TYR A 522 17.44 -3.84 -5.00
CA TYR A 522 17.90 -4.94 -5.83
C TYR A 522 18.88 -5.79 -5.03
N THR A 523 18.67 -7.10 -5.02
CA THR A 523 19.50 -8.06 -4.29
C THR A 523 20.32 -8.87 -5.26
N ILE A 524 21.63 -8.93 -5.02
CA ILE A 524 22.57 -9.81 -5.73
C ILE A 524 23.13 -10.81 -4.73
N THR A 525 22.80 -12.09 -4.91
CA THR A 525 23.37 -13.19 -4.13
C THR A 525 24.61 -13.72 -4.86
N VAL A 526 25.79 -13.49 -4.26
CA VAL A 526 27.07 -13.97 -4.76
C VAL A 526 27.49 -15.19 -3.96
N VAL A 527 27.63 -16.32 -4.64
CA VAL A 527 28.08 -17.54 -3.98
C VAL A 527 29.55 -17.78 -4.32
N ARG A 528 30.41 -17.67 -3.30
CA ARG A 528 31.84 -17.97 -3.44
C ARG A 528 32.07 -19.43 -3.06
N GLN A 529 32.60 -20.21 -4.00
CA GLN A 529 32.87 -21.63 -3.77
C GLN A 529 33.88 -21.87 -2.65
N ASP A 530 33.75 -23.02 -1.99
CA ASP A 530 34.77 -23.55 -1.09
C ASP A 530 36.06 -23.91 -1.84
N LYS A 531 37.15 -23.99 -1.07
CA LYS A 531 38.42 -24.45 -1.62
C LYS A 531 38.24 -25.89 -2.10
N ALA A 532 38.39 -26.12 -3.40
CA ALA A 532 38.48 -27.47 -3.93
C ALA A 532 39.56 -28.25 -3.15
N PRO A 533 39.31 -29.51 -2.76
CA PRO A 533 40.32 -30.34 -2.11
C PRO A 533 41.57 -30.36 -3.00
N ASP A 534 42.75 -30.21 -2.38
CA ASP A 534 44.00 -30.20 -3.13
C ASP A 534 44.03 -31.44 -4.03
N PRO A 535 44.38 -31.29 -5.33
CA PRO A 535 44.44 -32.43 -6.23
C PRO A 535 45.39 -33.45 -5.59
N THR A 536 44.85 -34.61 -5.21
CA THR A 536 45.68 -35.76 -4.90
C THR A 536 46.56 -35.98 -6.12
N PRO A 537 47.89 -36.05 -5.99
CA PRO A 537 48.79 -36.18 -7.13
C PRO A 537 48.31 -37.34 -8.00
N ASP A 538 47.96 -37.02 -9.24
CA ASP A 538 47.65 -38.01 -10.26
C ASP A 538 48.86 -38.94 -10.35
N PRO A 539 48.71 -40.26 -10.14
CA PRO A 539 49.83 -41.16 -10.30
C PRO A 539 50.31 -41.08 -11.75
N GLU A 540 51.58 -40.72 -11.91
CA GLU A 540 52.35 -40.80 -13.15
C GLU A 540 52.11 -42.17 -13.83
N PRO A 541 52.02 -42.25 -15.17
CA PRO A 541 51.53 -43.42 -15.86
C PRO A 541 52.57 -44.54 -15.82
N ASP A 542 52.48 -45.36 -14.77
CA ASP A 542 52.93 -46.74 -14.81
C ASP A 542 51.70 -47.64 -14.66
N LYS A 543 51.50 -48.50 -15.66
CA LYS A 543 50.65 -49.68 -15.53
C LYS A 543 51.18 -50.53 -14.37
N PRO A 544 50.38 -50.68 -13.30
CA PRO A 544 49.90 -52.01 -12.98
C PRO A 544 48.37 -52.03 -12.81
N ASP A 545 47.81 -53.20 -13.08
CA ASP A 545 46.40 -53.54 -12.89
C ASP A 545 46.05 -53.51 -11.38
N ASN A 546 45.77 -52.32 -10.85
CA ASN A 546 45.33 -52.10 -9.46
C ASN A 546 43.81 -52.31 -9.32
N SER A 547 43.26 -53.37 -9.91
CA SER A 547 41.85 -53.70 -9.67
C SER A 547 41.70 -54.11 -8.20
N VAL A 548 40.98 -53.31 -7.41
CA VAL A 548 40.70 -53.62 -5.99
C VAL A 548 39.71 -54.79 -5.97
N SER A 549 39.97 -55.77 -5.10
CA SER A 549 39.15 -56.98 -5.00
C SER A 549 37.98 -56.77 -4.05
N TYR A 550 36.79 -57.09 -4.53
CA TYR A 550 35.52 -57.11 -3.79
C TYR A 550 34.95 -58.54 -3.82
N PRO A 551 33.95 -58.86 -2.98
CA PRO A 551 33.35 -60.19 -2.98
C PRO A 551 32.82 -60.60 -4.36
N GLY A 552 33.56 -61.45 -5.07
CA GLY A 552 33.19 -62.02 -6.39
C GLY A 552 33.77 -61.29 -7.61
N PHE A 553 34.37 -60.11 -7.48
CA PHE A 553 34.93 -59.38 -8.63
C PHE A 553 36.04 -58.40 -8.25
N SER A 554 36.80 -57.93 -9.23
CA SER A 554 37.64 -56.74 -9.09
C SER A 554 37.32 -55.70 -10.16
N THR A 555 37.55 -54.42 -9.84
CA THR A 555 37.25 -53.31 -10.75
C THR A 555 38.20 -52.13 -10.52
N ASN A 556 38.24 -51.22 -11.50
CA ASN A 556 38.84 -49.89 -11.38
C ASN A 556 37.80 -48.78 -11.12
N LEU A 557 36.51 -49.14 -11.00
CA LEU A 557 35.46 -48.25 -10.53
C LEU A 557 35.58 -47.98 -9.03
N SER A 558 34.99 -46.87 -8.56
CA SER A 558 34.98 -46.51 -7.14
C SER A 558 33.88 -47.28 -6.43
N VAL A 559 34.21 -48.11 -5.45
CA VAL A 559 33.23 -48.89 -4.68
C VAL A 559 33.30 -48.51 -3.20
N ASP A 560 32.15 -48.12 -2.65
CA ASP A 560 31.99 -47.89 -1.21
C ASP A 560 31.42 -49.14 -0.54
N GLU A 561 32.26 -49.86 0.20
CA GLU A 561 31.86 -51.06 0.93
C GLU A 561 30.92 -50.80 2.11
N SER A 562 30.96 -49.59 2.68
CA SER A 562 30.19 -49.23 3.86
C SER A 562 28.73 -48.90 3.53
N THR A 563 28.52 -48.20 2.41
CA THR A 563 27.20 -47.74 1.96
C THR A 563 26.66 -48.56 0.79
N LYS A 564 27.48 -49.46 0.21
CA LYS A 564 27.12 -50.39 -0.87
C LYS A 564 26.67 -49.69 -2.16
N TYR A 565 27.45 -48.70 -2.61
CA TYR A 565 27.31 -48.15 -3.95
C TYR A 565 28.62 -48.21 -4.76
N ILE A 566 28.49 -48.05 -6.08
CA ILE A 566 29.58 -48.00 -7.06
C ILE A 566 29.43 -46.76 -7.96
N SER A 567 30.52 -46.02 -8.18
CA SER A 567 30.58 -44.81 -9.02
C SER A 567 31.81 -44.82 -9.96
N GLY A 568 32.06 -43.73 -10.69
CA GLY A 568 33.08 -43.68 -11.76
C GLY A 568 32.59 -44.22 -13.11
N ILE A 569 31.26 -44.35 -13.27
CA ILE A 569 30.60 -44.76 -14.50
C ILE A 569 30.34 -43.51 -15.34
N SER A 570 30.67 -43.57 -16.63
CA SER A 570 30.48 -42.44 -17.52
C SER A 570 28.99 -42.27 -17.83
N VAL A 571 28.55 -41.02 -18.01
CA VAL A 571 27.18 -40.69 -18.44
C VAL A 571 26.86 -41.44 -19.74
N SER A 572 25.62 -41.92 -19.85
CA SER A 572 25.11 -42.73 -20.97
C SER A 572 25.82 -44.07 -21.19
N SER A 573 26.53 -44.63 -20.19
CA SER A 573 27.16 -45.95 -20.29
C SER A 573 26.11 -47.05 -20.47
N SER A 574 26.39 -48.02 -21.34
CA SER A 574 25.59 -49.24 -21.46
C SER A 574 25.92 -50.27 -20.38
N VAL A 575 25.05 -51.26 -20.19
CA VAL A 575 25.31 -52.41 -19.30
C VAL A 575 26.61 -53.12 -19.67
N SER A 576 26.92 -53.26 -20.96
CA SER A 576 28.21 -53.80 -21.42
C SER A 576 29.39 -52.95 -20.97
N ASP A 577 29.31 -51.62 -21.08
CA ASP A 577 30.42 -50.73 -20.69
C ASP A 577 30.73 -50.81 -19.19
N VAL A 578 29.70 -51.03 -18.36
CA VAL A 578 29.87 -51.25 -16.93
C VAL A 578 30.47 -52.63 -16.68
N LEU A 579 29.92 -53.69 -17.28
CA LEU A 579 30.40 -55.06 -17.06
C LEU A 579 31.81 -55.31 -17.60
N ASP A 580 32.24 -54.61 -18.64
CA ASP A 580 33.61 -54.67 -19.18
C ASP A 580 34.66 -54.16 -18.17
N LYS A 581 34.23 -53.32 -17.21
CA LYS A 581 35.07 -52.85 -16.09
C LYS A 581 35.03 -53.81 -14.89
N ILE A 582 34.28 -54.90 -14.95
CA ILE A 582 34.11 -55.89 -13.86
C ILE A 582 34.83 -57.20 -14.21
N LYS A 583 35.92 -57.49 -13.48
CA LYS A 583 36.67 -58.75 -13.60
C LYS A 583 36.18 -59.75 -12.56
N ASN A 584 35.28 -60.65 -12.96
CA ASN A 584 34.75 -61.68 -12.08
C ASN A 584 35.82 -62.70 -11.64
N GLN A 585 35.79 -63.09 -10.37
CA GLN A 585 36.76 -64.00 -9.76
C GLN A 585 36.17 -65.39 -9.51
N GLU A 586 37.01 -66.44 -9.50
CA GLU A 586 36.63 -67.79 -9.04
C GLU A 586 35.37 -68.39 -9.72
N GLY A 587 35.12 -68.03 -10.99
CA GLY A 587 33.94 -68.49 -11.74
C GLY A 587 32.64 -67.78 -11.39
N ALA A 588 32.71 -66.65 -10.68
CA ALA A 588 31.60 -65.74 -10.49
C ALA A 588 31.15 -65.08 -11.80
N TYR A 589 29.95 -64.48 -11.78
CA TYR A 589 29.45 -63.64 -12.87
C TYR A 589 28.62 -62.48 -12.31
N SER A 590 28.72 -61.32 -12.96
CA SER A 590 27.98 -60.12 -12.61
C SER A 590 26.87 -59.82 -13.60
N LYS A 591 25.81 -59.17 -13.12
CA LYS A 591 24.70 -58.63 -13.91
C LYS A 591 24.38 -57.22 -13.44
N VAL A 592 23.77 -56.42 -14.32
CA VAL A 592 23.12 -55.18 -13.92
C VAL A 592 21.62 -55.43 -13.84
N LEU A 593 21.00 -55.05 -12.73
CA LEU A 593 19.56 -55.07 -12.54
C LEU A 593 19.05 -53.63 -12.54
N ASN A 594 17.82 -53.41 -12.97
CA ASN A 594 17.14 -52.15 -12.72
C ASN A 594 16.72 -52.04 -11.24
N LYS A 595 16.27 -50.86 -10.83
CA LYS A 595 15.78 -50.59 -9.46
C LYS A 595 14.70 -51.56 -8.94
N ASN A 596 13.99 -52.26 -9.82
CA ASN A 596 12.97 -53.25 -9.46
C ASN A 596 13.54 -54.67 -9.31
N GLY A 597 14.86 -54.85 -9.45
CA GLY A 597 15.55 -56.13 -9.33
C GLY A 597 15.46 -57.03 -10.57
N ASN A 598 14.99 -56.50 -11.71
CA ASN A 598 14.97 -57.25 -12.97
C ASN A 598 16.26 -57.02 -13.75
N GLU A 599 16.75 -58.03 -14.44
CA GLU A 599 17.93 -57.90 -15.31
C GLU A 599 17.72 -56.80 -16.34
N LYS A 600 18.71 -55.92 -16.48
CA LYS A 600 18.67 -54.74 -17.33
C LYS A 600 19.54 -54.97 -18.56
N ASP A 601 19.08 -54.40 -19.67
CA ASP A 601 19.83 -54.22 -20.91
C ASP A 601 19.74 -52.73 -21.31
N GLY A 602 20.67 -52.24 -22.13
CA GLY A 602 20.74 -50.84 -22.55
C GLY A 602 21.48 -49.92 -21.58
N THR A 603 21.01 -48.68 -21.43
CA THR A 603 21.69 -47.62 -20.65
C THR A 603 21.59 -47.87 -19.14
N VAL A 604 22.69 -47.68 -18.44
CA VAL A 604 22.77 -47.73 -16.98
C VAL A 604 22.52 -46.35 -16.40
N GLY A 605 21.68 -46.27 -15.38
CA GLY A 605 21.35 -45.04 -14.67
C GLY A 605 21.49 -45.18 -13.16
N THR A 606 21.43 -44.05 -12.46
CA THR A 606 21.47 -44.02 -11.00
C THR A 606 20.34 -44.87 -10.40
N GLY A 607 20.68 -45.71 -9.43
CA GLY A 607 19.77 -46.64 -8.78
C GLY A 607 19.58 -47.99 -9.49
N ASP A 608 20.26 -48.23 -10.61
CA ASP A 608 20.51 -49.59 -11.07
C ASP A 608 21.44 -50.33 -10.10
N ILE A 609 21.51 -51.66 -10.21
CA ILE A 609 22.19 -52.51 -9.24
C ILE A 609 23.20 -53.39 -9.96
N LEU A 610 24.48 -53.26 -9.61
CA LEU A 610 25.48 -54.27 -9.93
C LEU A 610 25.38 -55.42 -8.92
N ILE A 611 25.03 -56.60 -9.40
CA ILE A 611 24.93 -57.82 -8.59
C ILE A 611 25.91 -58.87 -9.08
N THR A 612 26.58 -59.57 -8.16
CA THR A 612 27.55 -60.63 -8.48
C THR A 612 27.12 -61.93 -7.81
N TYR A 613 27.18 -63.02 -8.58
CA TYR A 613 26.85 -64.38 -8.15
C TYR A 613 28.09 -65.26 -8.19
N ASN A 614 28.20 -66.23 -7.29
CA ASN A 614 29.24 -67.25 -7.38
C ASN A 614 28.88 -68.32 -8.42
N SER A 615 29.81 -69.24 -8.66
CA SER A 615 29.63 -70.36 -9.61
C SER A 615 28.47 -71.30 -9.27
N SER A 616 27.92 -71.24 -8.04
CA SER A 616 26.74 -72.00 -7.61
C SER A 616 25.42 -71.22 -7.75
N GLY A 617 25.46 -69.99 -8.25
CA GLY A 617 24.28 -69.13 -8.45
C GLY A 617 23.81 -68.39 -7.18
N ASN A 618 24.58 -68.38 -6.10
CA ASN A 618 24.25 -67.62 -4.90
C ASN A 618 24.80 -66.19 -5.00
N GLU A 619 24.02 -65.20 -4.56
CA GLU A 619 24.42 -63.79 -4.48
C GLU A 619 25.61 -63.62 -3.53
N VAL A 620 26.64 -62.89 -3.99
CA VAL A 620 27.90 -62.64 -3.27
C VAL A 620 28.04 -61.16 -2.93
N SER A 621 27.57 -60.28 -3.82
CA SER A 621 27.62 -58.83 -3.61
C SER A 621 26.55 -58.10 -4.39
N ARG A 622 26.17 -56.92 -3.87
CA ARG A 622 25.14 -56.04 -4.43
C ARG A 622 25.54 -54.57 -4.16
N TYR A 623 25.58 -53.76 -5.20
CA TYR A 623 25.87 -52.33 -5.11
C TYR A 623 24.89 -51.52 -5.96
N GLU A 624 24.36 -50.43 -5.41
CA GLU A 624 23.64 -49.43 -6.19
C GLU A 624 24.61 -48.61 -7.05
N ILE A 625 24.24 -48.32 -8.28
CA ILE A 625 25.03 -47.53 -9.22
C ILE A 625 24.70 -46.05 -9.03
N ILE A 626 25.75 -45.21 -8.99
CA ILE A 626 25.64 -43.75 -9.00
C ILE A 626 26.29 -43.19 -10.25
N ILE A 627 25.56 -42.33 -10.95
CA ILE A 627 26.08 -41.39 -11.93
C ILE A 627 25.80 -39.98 -11.39
N TYR A 628 26.84 -39.26 -10.98
CA TYR A 628 26.69 -37.92 -10.40
C TYR A 628 26.13 -36.95 -11.45
N GLY A 629 25.05 -36.27 -11.10
CA GLY A 629 24.22 -35.44 -11.97
C GLY A 629 22.98 -36.11 -12.55
N ASP A 630 22.90 -37.45 -12.56
CA ASP A 630 21.70 -38.21 -12.96
C ASP A 630 20.79 -38.38 -11.73
N ALA A 631 20.06 -37.32 -11.37
CA ALA A 631 19.18 -37.28 -10.22
C ALA A 631 17.86 -38.02 -10.46
N ASN A 632 17.52 -38.31 -11.72
CA ASN A 632 16.27 -38.97 -12.09
C ASN A 632 16.43 -40.50 -12.33
N GLY A 633 17.64 -40.97 -12.58
CA GLY A 633 18.01 -42.37 -12.75
C GLY A 633 17.92 -42.91 -14.18
N ASP A 634 17.89 -42.05 -15.20
CA ASP A 634 17.78 -42.46 -16.60
C ASP A 634 19.14 -42.74 -17.28
N GLY A 635 20.24 -42.35 -16.62
CA GLY A 635 21.61 -42.53 -17.09
C GLY A 635 22.16 -41.37 -17.92
N ASP A 636 21.34 -40.37 -18.22
CA ASP A 636 21.74 -39.12 -18.85
C ASP A 636 21.77 -37.98 -17.80
N ILE A 637 22.35 -36.83 -18.17
CA ILE A 637 22.31 -35.63 -17.31
C ILE A 637 21.71 -34.51 -18.16
N ASP A 638 20.45 -34.18 -17.88
CA ASP A 638 19.69 -33.27 -18.72
C ASP A 638 18.76 -32.32 -17.93
N LEU A 639 17.82 -31.70 -18.64
CA LEU A 639 16.90 -30.73 -18.06
C LEU A 639 15.96 -31.33 -17.00
N PHE A 640 15.71 -32.64 -17.01
CA PHE A 640 14.90 -33.32 -16.01
C PHE A 640 15.65 -33.42 -14.68
N ASP A 641 16.96 -33.73 -14.68
CA ASP A 641 17.79 -33.72 -13.47
C ASP A 641 17.91 -32.30 -12.91
N PHE A 642 18.18 -31.34 -13.79
CA PHE A 642 18.22 -29.93 -13.45
C PHE A 642 16.91 -29.46 -12.79
N ALA A 643 15.75 -29.91 -13.28
CA ALA A 643 14.46 -29.61 -12.69
C ALA A 643 14.24 -30.26 -11.32
N LEU A 644 14.73 -31.50 -11.12
CA LEU A 644 14.64 -32.17 -9.82
C LEU A 644 15.46 -31.45 -8.76
N ILE A 645 16.70 -31.08 -9.08
CA ILE A 645 17.55 -30.31 -8.17
C ILE A 645 16.92 -28.95 -7.87
N LYS A 646 16.41 -28.24 -8.89
CA LYS A 646 15.68 -26.97 -8.68
C LYS A 646 14.51 -27.11 -7.71
N ARG A 647 13.73 -28.20 -7.83
CA ARG A 647 12.58 -28.46 -6.97
C ARG A 647 12.99 -28.75 -5.52
N ALA A 648 14.13 -29.40 -5.32
CA ALA A 648 14.71 -29.59 -3.99
C ALA A 648 15.06 -28.23 -3.36
N LEU A 649 15.74 -27.35 -4.10
CA LEU A 649 16.11 -26.00 -3.63
C LEU A 649 14.92 -25.12 -3.29
N LEU A 650 13.81 -25.29 -4.01
CA LEU A 650 12.57 -24.56 -3.75
C LEU A 650 11.73 -25.15 -2.60
N GLY A 651 12.22 -26.21 -1.92
CA GLY A 651 11.48 -26.90 -0.86
C GLY A 651 10.23 -27.62 -1.36
N ILE A 652 10.12 -27.87 -2.67
CA ILE A 652 8.93 -28.48 -3.28
C ILE A 652 8.97 -30.00 -3.15
N SER A 653 10.13 -30.60 -3.43
CA SER A 653 10.33 -32.05 -3.38
C SER A 653 11.81 -32.37 -3.46
N GLU A 654 12.34 -33.10 -2.48
CA GLU A 654 13.73 -33.55 -2.47
C GLU A 654 13.87 -34.97 -3.04
N PRO A 655 14.89 -35.25 -3.86
CA PRO A 655 15.32 -36.62 -4.15
C PRO A 655 15.67 -37.36 -2.85
N SER A 656 15.58 -38.69 -2.86
CA SER A 656 15.90 -39.50 -1.68
C SER A 656 16.89 -40.61 -2.01
N GLY A 657 17.62 -41.08 -1.00
CA GLY A 657 18.57 -42.18 -1.13
C GLY A 657 19.66 -41.89 -2.16
N ILE A 658 19.86 -42.84 -3.09
CA ILE A 658 20.91 -42.79 -4.09
C ILE A 658 20.76 -41.62 -5.08
N TYR A 659 19.51 -41.20 -5.34
CA TYR A 659 19.19 -40.06 -6.21
C TYR A 659 19.57 -38.72 -5.58
N TRP A 660 19.45 -38.61 -4.25
CA TRP A 660 19.95 -37.45 -3.51
C TRP A 660 21.47 -37.36 -3.61
N LYS A 661 22.17 -38.50 -3.47
CA LYS A 661 23.63 -38.55 -3.64
C LYS A 661 24.08 -38.22 -5.06
N ALA A 662 23.29 -38.59 -6.08
CA ALA A 662 23.58 -38.18 -7.46
C ALA A 662 23.30 -36.70 -7.68
N ALA A 663 22.34 -36.11 -6.95
CA ALA A 663 22.05 -34.69 -6.99
C ALA A 663 23.14 -33.82 -6.33
N ASP A 664 23.78 -34.32 -5.26
CA ASP A 664 24.98 -33.75 -4.62
C ASP A 664 26.21 -33.96 -5.55
N CYS A 665 26.33 -33.08 -6.54
CA CYS A 665 27.29 -33.17 -7.63
C CYS A 665 28.70 -32.72 -7.22
N ASN A 666 28.82 -31.87 -6.20
CA ASN A 666 30.11 -31.43 -5.65
C ASN A 666 30.60 -32.31 -4.48
N LYS A 667 29.75 -33.23 -3.98
CA LYS A 667 30.03 -34.25 -2.95
C LYS A 667 30.35 -33.64 -1.59
N ASP A 668 29.75 -32.49 -1.26
CA ASP A 668 29.97 -31.80 0.01
C ASP A 668 29.01 -32.25 1.12
N GLY A 669 28.00 -33.07 0.78
CA GLY A 669 27.03 -33.59 1.73
C GLY A 669 25.86 -32.64 2.00
N GLU A 670 25.73 -31.56 1.24
CA GLU A 670 24.57 -30.67 1.19
C GLU A 670 23.95 -30.71 -0.23
N LEU A 671 22.67 -30.32 -0.37
CA LEU A 671 22.04 -30.20 -1.68
C LEU A 671 21.58 -28.76 -1.86
N ASP A 672 22.38 -27.97 -2.57
CA ASP A 672 22.22 -26.52 -2.59
C ASP A 672 22.42 -25.89 -4.00
N LEU A 673 22.62 -24.57 -4.06
CA LEU A 673 22.79 -23.85 -5.32
C LEU A 673 24.06 -24.27 -6.08
N PHE A 674 25.07 -24.80 -5.40
CA PHE A 674 26.31 -25.28 -6.03
C PHE A 674 26.03 -26.49 -6.91
N ASP A 675 25.26 -27.47 -6.44
CA ASP A 675 24.86 -28.65 -7.22
C ASP A 675 24.05 -28.26 -8.44
N PHE A 676 23.08 -27.38 -8.24
CA PHE A 676 22.25 -26.85 -9.30
C PHE A 676 23.08 -26.16 -10.40
N ALA A 677 24.12 -25.42 -10.01
CA ALA A 677 25.02 -24.79 -10.95
C ALA A 677 25.96 -25.79 -11.65
N VAL A 678 26.43 -26.82 -10.96
CA VAL A 678 27.27 -27.89 -11.56
C VAL A 678 26.50 -28.60 -12.69
N VAL A 679 25.25 -29.00 -12.44
CA VAL A 679 24.39 -29.62 -13.46
C VAL A 679 24.08 -28.65 -14.60
N LYS A 680 23.78 -27.38 -14.30
CA LYS A 680 23.58 -26.34 -15.34
C LYS A 680 24.79 -26.22 -16.27
N ARG A 681 26.01 -26.17 -15.71
CA ARG A 681 27.25 -26.01 -16.48
C ARG A 681 27.54 -27.22 -17.35
N TYR A 682 27.26 -28.42 -16.84
CA TYR A 682 27.36 -29.66 -17.60
C TYR A 682 26.43 -29.65 -18.82
N ILE A 683 25.13 -29.34 -18.62
CA ILE A 683 24.13 -29.27 -19.70
C ILE A 683 24.50 -28.22 -20.76
N LEU A 684 25.11 -27.12 -20.34
CA LEU A 684 25.57 -26.05 -21.24
C LEU A 684 26.92 -26.35 -21.92
N GLY A 685 27.58 -27.47 -21.61
CA GLY A 685 28.87 -27.85 -22.19
C GLY A 685 30.06 -26.97 -21.74
N ILE A 686 29.92 -26.26 -20.61
CA ILE A 686 30.92 -25.33 -20.07
C ILE A 686 31.49 -25.79 -18.71
N GLY A 687 31.23 -27.04 -18.34
CA GLY A 687 31.72 -27.70 -17.13
C GLY A 687 31.58 -29.22 -17.24
N ASN A 688 32.24 -29.93 -16.33
CA ASN A 688 32.18 -31.39 -16.22
C ASN A 688 31.75 -31.79 -14.81
N ILE A 689 31.13 -32.96 -14.66
CA ILE A 689 30.83 -33.55 -13.35
C ILE A 689 31.77 -34.73 -13.13
N SER A 690 32.46 -34.73 -11.98
CA SER A 690 33.38 -35.80 -11.61
C SER A 690 32.61 -37.04 -11.14
N GLN A 691 32.72 -38.14 -11.89
CA GLN A 691 32.03 -39.40 -11.62
C GLN A 691 32.69 -40.24 -10.52
#